data_AF-A0A0D6AFY7-F1
#
_entry.id   AF-A0A0D6AFY7-F1
#
_cell.length_a   1.000
_cell.length_b   1.000
_cell.length_c   1.000
_cell.angle_alpha   90.00
_cell.angle_beta   90.00
_cell.angle_gamma   90.00
#
_symmetry.space_group_name_H-M   'P 1'
#
loop_
_entity.id
_entity.type
_entity.pdbx_description
1 polymer ?
#
loop_
_entity_poly.entity_id
_entity_poly.type
_entity_poly.pdbx_seq_one_letter_code
_entity_poly.pdbx_strand_id
1 'polypeptide(L)'
;MTTFDFSRQVILNVTTTEDQNDGSTANGLSLRDAILQANANPSKEYIINVPAGTYNLTIKNLLTPPAIDEDENNRPDLDTLIESRKVTGDIDISGNITIIGEDPINTIISGAGLQQTFSAGITYRVGDRVLDIVPGSVLSLNNVTVQDGILVRDVGPIEVDIDGDGSIDGDVQVGNIDTNPYGAIINVATGANVTINNSIIANGESEERGAGISNSGTLTIIDSLIKNNQAKQINPDIRFTIPPFIIGGGIFNNGTLNIDRTAIINNTVTSVLPTRIEEGGGGIANDTTGTLTIFNSTISGNDVGLDVGGGILTKGRANIINSTITQNIAQAGGGVYSEGLSASTSLTNSIVAENKVTTELKQDVIRSFNQFNLRGETSVDFINEFVWDVVNGTNRLIEVPPDVTPFQDSFYNLTVLYRDSDPFSPFPTEGLDVTSSVRLDNLIFDSNGDIQFVFNSYFGEDLDNFFTGINGFSSEDNNLITNENQNFGFAYRDTSNNLVFLETEFEFINDSNGQGRLVLVLQDNNINQNPDFNAQIFVADKQETFSFNTFDNRLALDDDNKRQANFVRNEEDNTFYNFTDVVRFENRVVDTRTTTITNPTFVSDIDGFFAASSSFNLIGASTVNPIVDGVNNNIVGGVTTPVNPKLEAITDAQGNIIAYGLSEGSLALNSGNNAIVSLRQFFGNNPVDQFANPRINNGTVDIGSVEFGSSNTNNSDVNAVLNEGDSLLNSPIYRFQNRNVSGTYLYAGSQEAQNIRSNFPNFSEEGLAFKVSQVANDDLIPIYRFQNTSKPGTYLYAGTQERQSILTNNLNFKDEGIAFYVYGADANKGQDIYRLQNLNNPGTYLFVGETEKNNIIATNNNFRLEGVAFEVGI
;
A
#
# COMPACT_ATOMS: atom_id res chain seq x y z
N MET A 1 -4.32 37.50 -38.54
CA MET A 1 -5.17 36.29 -38.61
C MET A 1 -4.26 35.11 -38.36
N THR A 2 -4.08 34.74 -37.10
CA THR A 2 -3.43 33.50 -36.71
C THR A 2 -4.36 32.37 -37.12
N THR A 3 -3.86 31.47 -37.97
CA THR A 3 -4.54 30.23 -38.34
C THR A 3 -4.75 29.41 -37.07
N PHE A 4 -6.00 29.28 -36.64
CA PHE A 4 -6.37 28.29 -35.64
C PHE A 4 -6.10 26.91 -36.26
N ASP A 5 -5.08 26.25 -35.74
CA ASP A 5 -4.79 24.85 -36.01
C ASP A 5 -5.89 24.01 -35.32
N PHE A 6 -6.73 23.37 -36.14
CA PHE A 6 -7.84 22.52 -35.69
C PHE A 6 -7.42 21.06 -35.46
N SER A 7 -6.12 20.73 -35.45
CA SER A 7 -5.69 19.43 -34.96
C SER A 7 -5.89 19.38 -33.44
N ARG A 8 -7.03 18.82 -33.01
CA ARG A 8 -7.40 18.70 -31.60
C ARG A 8 -6.44 17.78 -30.84
N GLN A 9 -5.73 16.91 -31.56
CA GLN A 9 -4.92 15.84 -31.02
C GLN A 9 -3.52 15.83 -31.65
N VAL A 10 -2.48 15.77 -30.81
CA VAL A 10 -1.07 15.66 -31.18
C VAL A 10 -0.58 14.27 -30.83
N ILE A 11 0.15 13.62 -31.75
CA ILE A 11 0.67 12.27 -31.53
C ILE A 11 2.19 12.35 -31.39
N LEU A 12 2.70 11.77 -30.31
CA LEU A 12 4.12 11.62 -30.01
C LEU A 12 4.45 10.11 -29.97
N ASN A 13 5.55 9.73 -30.59
CA ASN A 13 6.04 8.35 -30.57
C ASN A 13 7.36 8.31 -29.81
N VAL A 14 7.38 7.62 -28.68
CA VAL A 14 8.60 7.41 -27.91
C VAL A 14 9.56 6.55 -28.75
N THR A 15 10.81 6.96 -28.85
CA THR A 15 11.83 6.31 -29.69
C THR A 15 13.03 5.78 -28.91
N THR A 16 13.10 6.06 -27.61
CA THR A 16 14.14 5.56 -26.71
C THR A 16 13.56 5.24 -25.34
N THR A 17 14.12 4.21 -24.69
CA THR A 17 13.82 3.84 -23.29
C THR A 17 14.66 4.62 -22.28
N GLU A 18 15.69 5.34 -22.73
CA GLU A 18 16.49 6.20 -21.87
C GLU A 18 15.66 7.39 -21.39
N ASP A 19 15.70 7.69 -20.09
CA ASP A 19 15.09 8.88 -19.52
C ASP A 19 16.00 10.11 -19.73
N GLN A 20 15.81 10.82 -20.85
CA GLN A 20 16.70 11.90 -21.27
C GLN A 20 16.37 13.24 -20.58
N ASN A 21 15.08 13.45 -20.28
CA ASN A 21 14.57 14.58 -19.52
C ASN A 21 15.12 15.95 -19.96
N ASP A 22 15.13 16.19 -21.27
CA ASP A 22 15.62 17.43 -21.89
C ASP A 22 14.52 18.15 -22.71
N GLY A 23 13.33 17.56 -22.81
CA GLY A 23 12.17 18.08 -23.54
C GLY A 23 12.36 18.08 -25.06
N SER A 24 13.40 17.41 -25.57
CA SER A 24 13.83 17.45 -26.97
C SER A 24 13.57 16.15 -27.71
N THR A 25 13.70 16.19 -29.03
CA THR A 25 13.74 15.00 -29.90
C THR A 25 15.12 14.73 -30.48
N ALA A 26 16.14 15.51 -30.07
CA ALA A 26 17.44 15.57 -30.76
C ALA A 26 18.23 14.26 -30.66
N ASN A 27 18.06 13.50 -29.58
CA ASN A 27 18.77 12.24 -29.32
C ASN A 27 17.82 11.04 -29.20
N GLY A 28 16.66 11.12 -29.86
CA GLY A 28 15.50 10.29 -29.51
C GLY A 28 14.50 11.12 -28.72
N LEU A 29 13.29 10.57 -28.55
CA LEU A 29 12.24 11.13 -27.72
C LEU A 29 11.96 10.12 -26.61
N SER A 30 12.35 10.44 -25.38
CA SER A 30 12.00 9.61 -24.22
C SER A 30 10.52 9.79 -23.83
N LEU A 31 10.01 8.90 -22.98
CA LEU A 31 8.68 9.04 -22.41
C LEU A 31 8.52 10.38 -21.67
N ARG A 32 9.49 10.73 -20.83
CA ARG A 32 9.46 11.96 -20.04
C ARG A 32 9.49 13.20 -20.94
N ASP A 33 10.29 13.21 -22.00
CA ASP A 33 10.32 14.33 -22.95
C ASP A 33 9.00 14.51 -23.69
N ALA A 34 8.35 13.39 -24.07
CA ALA A 34 7.04 13.44 -24.71
C ALA A 34 6.00 14.07 -23.77
N ILE A 35 6.05 13.73 -22.49
CA ILE A 35 5.16 14.30 -21.47
C ILE A 35 5.48 15.76 -21.19
N LEU A 36 6.76 16.14 -21.11
CA LEU A 36 7.17 17.54 -21.00
C LEU A 36 6.65 18.40 -22.16
N GLN A 37 6.69 17.88 -23.38
CA GLN A 37 6.11 18.56 -24.55
C GLN A 37 4.59 18.68 -24.47
N ALA A 38 3.91 17.68 -23.91
CA ALA A 38 2.46 17.71 -23.70
C ALA A 38 2.07 18.73 -22.61
N ASN A 39 2.78 18.72 -21.48
CA ASN A 39 2.61 19.64 -20.37
C ASN A 39 2.88 21.10 -20.77
N ALA A 40 3.79 21.35 -21.72
CA ALA A 40 4.03 22.70 -22.24
C ALA A 40 2.83 23.29 -22.99
N ASN A 41 1.85 22.48 -23.41
CA ASN A 41 0.64 22.94 -24.06
C ASN A 41 -0.61 22.15 -23.63
N PRO A 42 -1.08 22.35 -22.38
CA PRO A 42 -2.15 21.55 -21.79
C PRO A 42 -3.52 21.78 -22.45
N SER A 43 -3.63 22.76 -23.36
CA SER A 43 -4.85 23.03 -24.14
C SER A 43 -5.08 22.04 -25.30
N LYS A 44 -4.05 21.28 -25.68
CA LYS A 44 -4.14 20.23 -26.71
C LYS A 44 -4.27 18.86 -26.06
N GLU A 45 -4.87 17.94 -26.80
CA GLU A 45 -4.90 16.52 -26.43
C GLU A 45 -3.66 15.84 -27.01
N TYR A 46 -2.97 15.03 -26.21
CA TYR A 46 -1.78 14.30 -26.63
C TYR A 46 -2.00 12.80 -26.54
N ILE A 47 -1.62 12.08 -27.60
CA ILE A 47 -1.44 10.62 -27.58
C ILE A 47 0.06 10.35 -27.62
N ILE A 48 0.55 9.63 -26.63
CA ILE A 48 1.94 9.19 -26.52
C ILE A 48 1.97 7.68 -26.71
N ASN A 49 2.50 7.22 -27.85
CA ASN A 49 2.71 5.80 -28.11
C ASN A 49 4.06 5.37 -27.54
N VAL A 50 4.04 4.30 -26.75
CA VAL A 50 5.17 3.78 -26.01
C VAL A 50 5.42 2.34 -26.46
N PRO A 51 6.46 2.08 -27.26
CA PRO A 51 6.83 0.71 -27.65
C PRO A 51 7.08 -0.21 -26.45
N ALA A 52 7.12 -1.52 -26.69
CA ALA A 52 7.62 -2.47 -25.68
C ALA A 52 9.05 -2.09 -25.23
N GLY A 53 9.28 -2.13 -23.92
CA GLY A 53 10.53 -1.74 -23.28
C GLY A 53 10.33 -1.36 -21.81
N THR A 54 11.44 -1.30 -21.08
CA THR A 54 11.47 -0.80 -19.70
C THR A 54 11.98 0.63 -19.66
N TYR A 55 11.12 1.55 -19.25
CA TYR A 55 11.36 2.98 -19.13
C TYR A 55 11.66 3.29 -17.66
N ASN A 56 12.93 3.15 -17.29
CA ASN A 56 13.40 3.45 -15.94
C ASN A 56 13.54 4.96 -15.77
N LEU A 57 12.77 5.52 -14.85
CA LEU A 57 12.86 6.93 -14.51
C LEU A 57 14.16 7.21 -13.75
N THR A 58 14.76 8.37 -14.01
CA THR A 58 16.01 8.80 -13.39
C THR A 58 15.92 10.22 -12.89
N ILE A 59 16.64 10.51 -11.80
CA ILE A 59 16.84 11.88 -11.32
C ILE A 59 18.03 12.48 -12.09
N LYS A 60 17.82 13.60 -12.78
CA LYS A 60 18.88 14.25 -13.58
C LYS A 60 19.80 15.07 -12.65
N ASN A 61 21.09 15.13 -13.00
CA ASN A 61 22.17 15.80 -12.24
C ASN A 61 22.78 15.02 -11.05
N LEU A 62 22.62 13.70 -11.00
CA LEU A 62 23.41 12.85 -10.10
C LEU A 62 24.89 12.69 -10.51
N LEU A 63 25.26 13.02 -11.76
CA LEU A 63 26.55 12.65 -12.36
C LEU A 63 27.65 13.73 -12.36
N THR A 64 27.42 14.83 -11.68
CA THR A 64 28.49 15.46 -10.92
C THR A 64 28.04 15.31 -9.48
N PRO A 65 28.88 14.80 -8.55
CA PRO A 65 28.61 15.01 -7.13
C PRO A 65 28.12 16.45 -7.02
N PRO A 66 26.94 16.72 -6.43
CA PRO A 66 26.46 18.08 -6.27
C PRO A 66 27.66 18.85 -5.76
N ALA A 67 28.08 19.88 -6.51
CA ALA A 67 29.40 20.47 -6.38
C ALA A 67 29.72 20.49 -4.90
N ILE A 68 30.71 19.65 -4.52
CA ILE A 68 31.13 19.56 -3.14
C ILE A 68 31.32 21.02 -2.76
N ASP A 69 30.56 21.52 -1.78
CA ASP A 69 30.79 22.89 -1.35
C ASP A 69 32.28 22.93 -1.02
N GLU A 70 33.03 23.93 -1.51
CA GLU A 70 34.46 24.04 -1.19
C GLU A 70 34.65 24.43 0.29
N ASP A 71 33.71 24.05 1.15
CA ASP A 71 33.84 24.06 2.60
C ASP A 71 34.68 22.86 3.07
N GLU A 72 35.22 22.97 4.28
CA GLU A 72 36.25 22.06 4.80
C GLU A 72 35.76 20.61 4.98
N ASN A 73 34.48 20.31 4.71
CA ASN A 73 33.80 19.07 5.09
C ASN A 73 33.26 18.24 3.91
N ASN A 74 33.54 18.64 2.67
CA ASN A 74 33.27 17.81 1.51
C ASN A 74 31.77 17.43 1.33
N ARG A 75 30.83 18.30 1.75
CA ARG A 75 29.39 18.01 1.83
C ARG A 75 28.67 18.13 0.47
N PRO A 76 27.62 17.32 0.20
CA PRO A 76 26.75 17.50 -0.96
C PRO A 76 25.92 18.79 -0.86
N ASP A 77 25.81 19.56 -1.94
CA ASP A 77 24.84 20.67 -2.05
C ASP A 77 23.39 20.12 -2.02
N LEU A 78 22.84 20.08 -0.80
CA LEU A 78 21.53 19.54 -0.47
C LEU A 78 20.40 20.35 -1.12
N ASP A 79 20.55 21.67 -1.27
CA ASP A 79 19.54 22.54 -1.91
C ASP A 79 19.42 22.22 -3.40
N THR A 80 20.55 21.99 -4.09
CA THR A 80 20.55 21.53 -5.49
C THR A 80 19.97 20.13 -5.65
N LEU A 81 20.25 19.21 -4.72
CA LEU A 81 19.65 17.87 -4.73
C LEU A 81 18.13 17.92 -4.53
N ILE A 82 17.67 18.75 -3.58
CA ILE A 82 16.25 19.01 -3.29
C ILE A 82 15.53 19.52 -4.54
N GLU A 83 16.07 20.55 -5.19
CA GLU A 83 15.48 21.11 -6.41
C GLU A 83 15.53 20.13 -7.59
N SER A 84 16.58 19.32 -7.70
CA SER A 84 16.66 18.30 -8.76
C SER A 84 15.59 17.21 -8.61
N ARG A 85 15.27 16.80 -7.38
CA ARG A 85 14.25 15.78 -7.09
C ARG A 85 12.83 16.30 -7.36
N LYS A 86 12.52 17.54 -6.97
CA LYS A 86 11.24 18.19 -7.32
C LYS A 86 11.00 18.29 -8.83
N VAL A 87 12.07 18.42 -9.62
CA VAL A 87 11.97 18.66 -11.07
C VAL A 87 12.05 17.35 -11.87
N THR A 88 12.63 16.29 -11.31
CA THR A 88 12.99 15.08 -12.08
C THR A 88 12.69 13.74 -11.40
N GLY A 89 12.13 13.74 -10.20
CA GLY A 89 11.73 12.53 -9.47
C GLY A 89 10.61 11.79 -10.19
N ASP A 90 9.38 12.19 -9.96
CA ASP A 90 8.20 11.63 -10.61
C ASP A 90 7.90 12.27 -11.98
N ILE A 91 6.93 11.71 -12.70
CA ILE A 91 6.37 12.31 -13.92
C ILE A 91 5.12 13.10 -13.55
N ASP A 92 5.23 14.42 -13.61
CA ASP A 92 4.09 15.33 -13.55
C ASP A 92 3.20 15.25 -14.80
N ILE A 93 1.89 15.22 -14.60
CA ILE A 93 0.88 15.28 -15.66
C ILE A 93 0.00 16.52 -15.43
N SER A 94 0.17 17.55 -16.26
CA SER A 94 -0.56 18.84 -16.19
C SER A 94 -1.49 19.13 -17.38
N GLY A 95 -1.62 18.18 -18.32
CA GLY A 95 -2.42 18.32 -19.54
C GLY A 95 -3.45 17.21 -19.75
N ASN A 96 -3.92 17.07 -21.00
CA ASN A 96 -4.78 15.97 -21.44
C ASN A 96 -3.93 14.96 -22.23
N ILE A 97 -3.52 13.88 -21.57
CA ILE A 97 -2.52 12.93 -22.07
C ILE A 97 -3.12 11.52 -22.08
N THR A 98 -2.96 10.83 -23.21
CA THR A 98 -3.20 9.39 -23.35
C THR A 98 -1.87 8.70 -23.60
N ILE A 99 -1.48 7.78 -22.73
CA ILE A 99 -0.30 6.92 -22.88
C ILE A 99 -0.78 5.55 -23.35
N ILE A 100 -0.21 5.05 -24.44
CA ILE A 100 -0.58 3.76 -25.05
C ILE A 100 0.68 2.92 -25.18
N GLY A 101 0.79 1.89 -24.35
CA GLY A 101 1.79 0.84 -24.49
C GLY A 101 1.42 -0.19 -25.56
N GLU A 102 2.39 -1.01 -25.94
CA GLU A 102 2.16 -2.14 -26.85
C GLU A 102 1.37 -3.24 -26.13
N ASP A 103 1.83 -3.62 -24.94
CA ASP A 103 1.17 -4.56 -24.05
C ASP A 103 1.63 -4.33 -22.60
N PRO A 104 0.78 -4.61 -21.59
CA PRO A 104 1.12 -4.32 -20.20
C PRO A 104 2.27 -5.17 -19.66
N ILE A 105 2.61 -6.30 -20.27
CA ILE A 105 3.68 -7.19 -19.79
C ILE A 105 5.05 -6.65 -20.19
N ASN A 106 5.17 -6.08 -21.38
CA ASN A 106 6.43 -5.67 -21.97
C ASN A 106 6.63 -4.14 -22.02
N THR A 107 5.58 -3.33 -21.87
CA THR A 107 5.72 -1.87 -21.75
C THR A 107 5.66 -1.45 -20.28
N ILE A 108 6.84 -1.26 -19.68
CA ILE A 108 7.00 -1.03 -18.22
C ILE A 108 7.54 0.37 -17.96
N ILE A 109 6.82 1.16 -17.18
CA ILE A 109 7.27 2.44 -16.61
C ILE A 109 7.67 2.16 -15.16
N SER A 110 8.96 2.29 -14.83
CA SER A 110 9.49 1.88 -13.51
C SER A 110 10.13 3.04 -12.77
N GLY A 111 9.73 3.21 -11.50
CA GLY A 111 10.35 4.10 -10.53
C GLY A 111 11.64 3.55 -9.90
N ALA A 112 12.12 2.36 -10.30
CA ALA A 112 13.30 1.75 -9.69
C ALA A 112 14.56 2.61 -9.78
N GLY A 113 14.72 3.38 -10.87
CA GLY A 113 15.85 4.31 -11.03
C GLY A 113 15.74 5.60 -10.21
N LEU A 114 14.62 5.82 -9.52
CA LEU A 114 14.42 6.91 -8.56
C LEU A 114 14.88 6.53 -7.15
N GLN A 115 15.10 5.24 -6.90
CA GLN A 115 15.43 4.72 -5.59
C GLN A 115 16.93 4.82 -5.30
N GLN A 116 17.29 5.17 -4.07
CA GLN A 116 18.67 5.07 -3.57
C GLN A 116 18.68 4.47 -2.17
N THR A 117 19.78 3.80 -1.84
CA THR A 117 19.99 3.22 -0.51
C THR A 117 21.29 3.76 0.06
N PHE A 118 21.22 4.31 1.27
CA PHE A 118 22.35 4.78 2.06
C PHE A 118 22.61 3.80 3.21
N SER A 119 23.87 3.60 3.59
CA SER A 119 24.23 2.70 4.68
C SER A 119 25.37 3.28 5.49
N ALA A 120 25.06 3.72 6.71
CA ALA A 120 25.98 4.31 7.67
C ALA A 120 25.59 3.84 9.09
N GLY A 121 25.90 2.58 9.43
CA GLY A 121 25.43 1.91 10.66
C GLY A 121 23.95 1.48 10.61
N ILE A 122 23.09 2.28 9.99
CA ILE A 122 21.67 1.99 9.70
C ILE A 122 21.44 2.14 8.18
N THR A 123 20.65 1.25 7.58
CA THR A 123 20.26 1.32 6.17
C THR A 123 19.02 2.18 5.98
N TYR A 124 19.11 3.18 5.09
CA TYR A 124 18.00 4.05 4.70
C TYR A 124 17.74 3.94 3.21
N ARG A 125 16.47 3.89 2.82
CA ARG A 125 16.01 3.94 1.44
C ARG A 125 15.30 5.26 1.17
N VAL A 126 15.60 5.86 0.03
CA VAL A 126 14.85 6.98 -0.53
C VAL A 126 14.29 6.58 -1.88
N GLY A 127 13.26 7.26 -2.33
CA GLY A 127 12.69 7.11 -3.65
C GLY A 127 11.71 8.23 -3.96
N ASP A 128 10.99 8.06 -5.05
CA ASP A 128 9.90 8.95 -5.42
C ASP A 128 8.73 8.15 -5.99
N ARG A 129 7.60 8.84 -6.17
CA ARG A 129 6.42 8.33 -6.87
C ARG A 129 6.73 8.19 -8.36
N VAL A 130 5.89 7.47 -9.09
CA VAL A 130 6.08 7.32 -10.54
C VAL A 130 5.33 8.41 -11.31
N LEU A 131 4.03 8.59 -11.01
CA LEU A 131 3.17 9.56 -11.70
C LEU A 131 2.45 10.48 -10.69
N ASP A 132 2.49 11.79 -10.95
CA ASP A 132 1.62 12.77 -10.29
C ASP A 132 0.67 13.42 -11.27
N ILE A 133 -0.63 13.30 -11.00
CA ILE A 133 -1.66 13.91 -11.84
C ILE A 133 -2.24 15.10 -11.09
N VAL A 134 -1.81 16.29 -11.49
CA VAL A 134 -2.17 17.56 -10.82
C VAL A 134 -3.62 17.98 -11.12
N PRO A 135 -4.20 18.93 -10.35
CA PRO A 135 -5.58 19.36 -10.51
C PRO A 135 -5.94 19.83 -11.92
N GLY A 136 -7.06 19.32 -12.45
CA GLY A 136 -7.59 19.70 -13.77
C GLY A 136 -7.03 18.91 -14.96
N SER A 137 -6.04 18.04 -14.72
CA SER A 137 -5.45 17.17 -15.73
C SER A 137 -6.33 15.98 -16.10
N VAL A 138 -6.10 15.44 -17.29
CA VAL A 138 -6.72 14.19 -17.76
C VAL A 138 -5.62 13.22 -18.16
N LEU A 139 -5.63 12.02 -17.59
CA LEU A 139 -4.71 10.95 -17.97
C LEU A 139 -5.48 9.69 -18.38
N SER A 140 -5.12 9.10 -19.51
CA SER A 140 -5.51 7.74 -19.85
C SER A 140 -4.27 6.86 -20.00
N LEU A 141 -4.18 5.79 -19.21
CA LEU A 141 -3.16 4.75 -19.31
C LEU A 141 -3.75 3.53 -19.97
N ASN A 142 -3.14 3.05 -21.05
CA ASN A 142 -3.58 1.88 -21.79
C ASN A 142 -2.39 0.96 -22.04
N ASN A 143 -2.53 -0.34 -21.72
CA ASN A 143 -1.56 -1.38 -22.07
C ASN A 143 -0.16 -1.14 -21.49
N VAL A 144 -0.06 -0.67 -20.25
CA VAL A 144 1.24 -0.41 -19.59
C VAL A 144 1.29 -1.04 -18.21
N THR A 145 2.50 -1.38 -17.76
CA THR A 145 2.79 -1.54 -16.33
C THR A 145 3.38 -0.25 -15.79
N VAL A 146 2.92 0.20 -14.62
CA VAL A 146 3.56 1.25 -13.81
C VAL A 146 3.93 0.64 -12.46
N GLN A 147 5.20 0.71 -12.08
CA GLN A 147 5.69 -0.01 -10.90
C GLN A 147 6.90 0.61 -10.20
N ASP A 148 7.24 0.04 -9.04
CA ASP A 148 8.48 0.27 -8.28
C ASP A 148 8.66 1.71 -7.75
N GLY A 149 7.55 2.42 -7.54
CA GLY A 149 7.57 3.73 -6.86
C GLY A 149 7.64 3.58 -5.34
N ILE A 150 8.32 4.53 -4.70
CA ILE A 150 8.55 4.52 -3.26
C ILE A 150 8.22 5.89 -2.67
N LEU A 151 7.27 5.91 -1.74
CA LEU A 151 6.90 7.09 -0.99
C LEU A 151 7.33 6.94 0.47
N VAL A 152 8.45 7.57 0.80
CA VAL A 152 8.95 7.70 2.18
C VAL A 152 8.44 9.01 2.76
N ARG A 153 7.97 8.97 4.01
CA ARG A 153 7.48 10.17 4.70
C ARG A 153 8.62 11.17 4.90
N ASP A 154 8.36 12.46 4.71
CA ASP A 154 9.35 13.50 5.04
C ASP A 154 9.57 13.55 6.55
N VAL A 155 10.74 13.08 6.99
CA VAL A 155 11.18 13.11 8.39
C VAL A 155 12.22 14.21 8.64
N GLY A 156 12.43 15.11 7.67
CA GLY A 156 13.48 16.12 7.69
C GLY A 156 14.88 15.54 7.40
N PRO A 157 15.93 16.37 7.52
CA PRO A 157 17.31 15.93 7.29
C PRO A 157 17.75 14.87 8.30
N ILE A 158 18.22 13.72 7.80
CA ILE A 158 18.88 12.66 8.54
C ILE A 158 20.39 12.82 8.41
N GLU A 159 21.07 12.95 9.53
CA GLU A 159 22.53 12.95 9.56
C GLU A 159 23.05 11.56 9.15
N VAL A 160 23.86 11.49 8.09
CA VAL A 160 24.49 10.28 7.54
C VAL A 160 25.99 10.52 7.31
N ASP A 161 26.76 9.42 7.30
CA ASP A 161 28.16 9.38 6.88
C ASP A 161 28.21 9.36 5.34
N ILE A 162 28.63 10.48 4.74
CA ILE A 162 28.58 10.68 3.28
C ILE A 162 29.87 10.21 2.61
N ASP A 163 31.00 10.23 3.32
CA ASP A 163 32.32 9.92 2.76
C ASP A 163 32.82 8.50 3.08
N GLY A 164 32.08 7.77 3.93
CA GLY A 164 32.34 6.39 4.29
C GLY A 164 33.49 6.22 5.29
N ASP A 165 33.88 7.29 5.99
CA ASP A 165 34.95 7.28 6.97
C ASP A 165 34.53 6.77 8.36
N GLY A 166 33.23 6.53 8.55
CA GLY A 166 32.60 6.09 9.79
C GLY A 166 32.13 7.24 10.68
N SER A 167 32.24 8.50 10.24
CA SER A 167 31.79 9.71 10.93
C SER A 167 30.50 10.24 10.29
N ILE A 168 29.57 10.70 11.14
CA ILE A 168 28.33 11.31 10.67
C ILE A 168 28.63 12.78 10.36
N ASP A 169 28.66 13.15 9.08
CA ASP A 169 29.19 14.44 8.65
C ASP A 169 28.25 15.27 7.76
N GLY A 170 27.08 14.75 7.35
CA GLY A 170 26.12 15.51 6.56
C GLY A 170 24.63 15.19 6.76
N ASP A 171 23.80 16.21 6.53
CA ASP A 171 22.34 16.14 6.56
C ASP A 171 21.78 15.69 5.21
N VAL A 172 21.08 14.56 5.15
CA VAL A 172 20.36 14.10 3.97
C VAL A 172 18.87 14.14 4.24
N GLN A 173 18.13 14.98 3.51
CA GLN A 173 16.67 14.97 3.58
C GLN A 173 16.13 13.64 3.03
N VAL A 174 15.53 12.83 3.92
CA VAL A 174 14.93 11.54 3.59
C VAL A 174 13.43 11.76 3.50
N GLY A 175 12.95 11.93 2.27
CA GLY A 175 11.53 12.16 2.00
C GLY A 175 11.28 12.57 0.55
N ASN A 176 10.03 12.43 0.12
CA ASN A 176 9.53 13.17 -1.03
C ASN A 176 9.33 14.64 -0.62
N ILE A 177 9.80 15.59 -1.42
CA ILE A 177 9.79 17.03 -1.07
C ILE A 177 8.50 17.71 -1.57
N ASP A 178 7.64 16.95 -2.27
CA ASP A 178 6.32 17.44 -2.62
C ASP A 178 5.45 17.65 -1.38
N THR A 179 4.86 18.84 -1.30
CA THR A 179 3.91 19.17 -0.25
C THR A 179 2.62 18.37 -0.45
N ASN A 180 2.52 17.23 0.24
CA ASN A 180 1.27 16.54 0.62
C ASN A 180 0.50 15.67 -0.42
N PRO A 181 1.11 14.97 -1.40
CA PRO A 181 0.43 13.88 -2.11
C PRO A 181 0.80 12.48 -1.60
N TYR A 182 -0.21 11.62 -1.42
CA TYR A 182 -0.06 10.19 -1.16
C TYR A 182 0.09 9.39 -2.48
N GLY A 183 0.27 8.06 -2.44
CA GLY A 183 0.32 7.26 -3.68
C GLY A 183 1.74 6.96 -4.16
N ALA A 184 2.33 5.80 -3.84
CA ALA A 184 3.72 5.54 -4.25
C ALA A 184 3.87 5.23 -5.75
N ILE A 185 2.85 4.73 -6.44
CA ILE A 185 2.90 4.62 -7.91
C ILE A 185 2.20 5.80 -8.57
N ILE A 186 0.92 6.02 -8.23
CA ILE A 186 0.09 7.06 -8.85
C ILE A 186 -0.59 7.91 -7.79
N ASN A 187 -0.46 9.23 -7.90
CA ASN A 187 -1.31 10.19 -7.19
C ASN A 187 -2.30 10.84 -8.16
N VAL A 188 -3.59 10.87 -7.78
CA VAL A 188 -4.64 11.56 -8.52
C VAL A 188 -5.18 12.70 -7.67
N ALA A 189 -4.76 13.93 -7.98
CA ALA A 189 -5.15 15.10 -7.22
C ALA A 189 -6.64 15.46 -7.40
N THR A 190 -7.17 16.24 -6.46
CA THR A 190 -8.55 16.76 -6.54
C THR A 190 -8.77 17.52 -7.86
N GLY A 191 -9.83 17.13 -8.59
CA GLY A 191 -10.18 17.72 -9.88
C GLY A 191 -9.45 17.11 -11.09
N ALA A 192 -8.52 16.18 -10.89
CA ALA A 192 -7.97 15.36 -11.96
C ALA A 192 -8.94 14.24 -12.37
N ASN A 193 -8.82 13.76 -13.61
CA ASN A 193 -9.58 12.63 -14.14
C ASN A 193 -8.65 11.59 -14.79
N VAL A 194 -8.62 10.39 -14.25
CA VAL A 194 -7.71 9.32 -14.67
C VAL A 194 -8.49 8.08 -15.08
N THR A 195 -8.14 7.51 -16.23
CA THR A 195 -8.62 6.19 -16.68
C THR A 195 -7.44 5.25 -16.84
N ILE A 196 -7.46 4.13 -16.13
CA ILE A 196 -6.49 3.03 -16.25
C ILE A 196 -7.19 1.87 -16.93
N ASN A 197 -6.65 1.41 -18.05
CA ASN A 197 -7.27 0.40 -18.89
C ASN A 197 -6.24 -0.64 -19.33
N ASN A 198 -6.55 -1.94 -19.17
CA ASN A 198 -5.65 -3.04 -19.54
C ASN A 198 -4.20 -2.81 -19.06
N SER A 199 -4.04 -2.39 -17.81
CA SER A 199 -2.75 -1.95 -17.26
C SER A 199 -2.49 -2.57 -15.89
N ILE A 200 -1.22 -2.61 -15.50
CA ILE A 200 -0.78 -3.18 -14.23
C ILE A 200 -0.20 -2.05 -13.37
N ILE A 201 -0.65 -1.94 -12.12
CA ILE A 201 -0.05 -1.07 -11.10
C ILE A 201 0.52 -1.95 -10.00
N ALA A 202 1.84 -1.96 -9.85
CA ALA A 202 2.48 -2.97 -9.01
C ALA A 202 3.68 -2.49 -8.19
N ASN A 203 3.96 -3.24 -7.13
CA ASN A 203 5.19 -3.15 -6.33
C ASN A 203 5.47 -1.75 -5.77
N GLY A 204 4.44 -0.94 -5.52
CA GLY A 204 4.58 0.33 -4.82
C GLY A 204 4.81 0.13 -3.34
N GLU A 205 5.69 0.93 -2.74
CA GLU A 205 5.93 0.92 -1.29
C GLU A 205 5.69 2.30 -0.71
N SER A 206 4.83 2.41 0.31
CA SER A 206 4.52 3.70 0.95
C SER A 206 4.54 3.62 2.48
N GLU A 207 5.18 4.59 3.12
CA GLU A 207 5.05 4.83 4.56
C GLU A 207 3.80 5.65 4.93
N GLU A 208 2.97 5.99 3.93
CA GLU A 208 1.76 6.79 4.08
C GLU A 208 0.54 6.04 3.53
N ARG A 209 -0.29 6.69 2.71
CA ARG A 209 -1.56 6.16 2.19
C ARG A 209 -1.43 5.70 0.74
N GLY A 210 -2.11 4.61 0.38
CA GLY A 210 -2.24 4.19 -1.02
C GLY A 210 -0.91 3.75 -1.63
N ALA A 211 -0.34 2.62 -1.23
CA ALA A 211 0.99 2.26 -1.76
C ALA A 211 1.00 2.05 -3.28
N GLY A 212 -0.09 1.55 -3.87
CA GLY A 212 -0.28 1.61 -5.31
C GLY A 212 -0.75 3.00 -5.75
N ILE A 213 -2.01 3.31 -5.41
CA ILE A 213 -2.70 4.51 -5.90
C ILE A 213 -3.29 5.31 -4.74
N SER A 214 -3.13 6.63 -4.79
CA SER A 214 -3.93 7.58 -4.02
C SER A 214 -4.87 8.34 -4.95
N ASN A 215 -6.16 8.38 -4.62
CA ASN A 215 -7.16 9.09 -5.41
C ASN A 215 -7.96 10.10 -4.59
N SER A 216 -7.72 11.38 -4.85
CA SER A 216 -8.58 12.50 -4.41
C SER A 216 -9.41 13.10 -5.55
N GLY A 217 -9.14 12.71 -6.80
CA GLY A 217 -9.86 13.13 -8.00
C GLY A 217 -10.96 12.15 -8.44
N THR A 218 -11.04 11.93 -9.75
CA THR A 218 -11.88 10.88 -10.35
C THR A 218 -10.98 9.83 -11.00
N LEU A 219 -11.13 8.57 -10.59
CA LEU A 219 -10.37 7.44 -11.09
C LEU A 219 -11.32 6.36 -11.59
N THR A 220 -11.10 5.91 -12.82
CA THR A 220 -11.77 4.77 -13.41
C THR A 220 -10.74 3.70 -13.78
N ILE A 221 -10.91 2.48 -13.30
CA ILE A 221 -10.00 1.35 -13.54
C ILE A 221 -10.79 0.24 -14.23
N ILE A 222 -10.31 -0.20 -15.39
CA ILE A 222 -11.01 -1.13 -16.28
C ILE A 222 -10.03 -2.21 -16.75
N ASP A 223 -10.44 -3.47 -16.73
CA ASP A 223 -9.68 -4.58 -17.33
C ASP A 223 -8.22 -4.64 -16.84
N SER A 224 -7.97 -4.29 -15.57
CA SER A 224 -6.61 -4.00 -15.06
C SER A 224 -6.24 -4.83 -13.83
N LEU A 225 -4.97 -4.75 -13.43
CA LEU A 225 -4.43 -5.46 -12.27
C LEU A 225 -3.69 -4.52 -11.31
N ILE A 226 -4.11 -4.51 -10.05
CA ILE A 226 -3.43 -3.77 -8.97
C ILE A 226 -2.85 -4.79 -7.99
N LYS A 227 -1.51 -4.95 -7.98
CA LYS A 227 -0.89 -6.07 -7.27
C LYS A 227 0.36 -5.74 -6.46
N ASN A 228 0.56 -6.48 -5.37
CA ASN A 228 1.81 -6.48 -4.60
C ASN A 228 2.24 -5.09 -4.08
N ASN A 229 1.31 -4.17 -3.93
CA ASN A 229 1.60 -2.86 -3.34
C ASN A 229 1.56 -2.95 -1.82
N GLN A 230 2.52 -2.31 -1.15
CA GLN A 230 2.78 -2.49 0.28
C GLN A 230 2.82 -1.14 0.99
N ALA A 231 1.80 -0.86 1.79
CA ALA A 231 1.85 0.25 2.73
C ALA A 231 2.55 -0.26 3.99
N LYS A 232 3.79 0.18 4.24
CA LYS A 232 4.65 -0.33 5.31
C LYS A 232 5.64 0.73 5.74
N GLN A 233 6.21 0.55 6.94
CA GLN A 233 7.41 1.27 7.30
C GLN A 233 8.58 0.82 6.41
N ILE A 234 9.27 1.78 5.79
CA ILE A 234 10.38 1.55 4.86
C ILE A 234 11.71 1.83 5.58
N ASN A 235 11.77 2.89 6.38
CA ASN A 235 12.93 3.32 7.14
C ASN A 235 12.68 3.22 8.66
N PRO A 236 13.71 2.90 9.46
CA PRO A 236 13.59 2.78 10.91
C PRO A 236 13.22 4.14 11.54
N ASP A 237 12.27 4.12 12.48
CA ASP A 237 11.75 5.33 13.13
C ASP A 237 12.79 5.90 14.12
N ILE A 238 13.47 6.96 13.72
CA ILE A 238 14.49 7.61 14.57
C ILE A 238 13.96 8.84 15.34
N ARG A 239 12.72 9.30 15.11
CA ARG A 239 12.26 10.61 15.64
C ARG A 239 10.81 10.72 16.12
N PHE A 240 9.92 9.75 15.89
CA PHE A 240 8.49 9.94 16.21
C PHE A 240 7.97 9.06 17.34
N THR A 241 7.18 9.68 18.23
CA THR A 241 6.45 9.03 19.34
C THR A 241 5.05 8.55 18.91
N ILE A 242 4.63 8.82 17.66
CA ILE A 242 3.36 8.36 17.09
C ILE A 242 3.67 7.73 15.72
N PRO A 243 3.42 6.43 15.51
CA PRO A 243 3.65 5.80 14.21
C PRO A 243 2.73 6.38 13.12
N PRO A 244 3.15 6.36 11.85
CA PRO A 244 2.36 6.86 10.74
C PRO A 244 1.02 6.09 10.58
N PHE A 245 -0.01 6.80 10.09
CA PHE A 245 -1.27 6.19 9.68
C PHE A 245 -1.11 5.56 8.29
N ILE A 246 -0.77 4.28 8.25
CA ILE A 246 -0.50 3.53 7.02
C ILE A 246 -1.79 2.80 6.60
N ILE A 247 -2.41 3.21 5.49
CA ILE A 247 -3.70 2.66 5.04
C ILE A 247 -3.77 2.53 3.52
N GLY A 248 -4.58 1.59 3.01
CA GLY A 248 -4.75 1.38 1.56
C GLY A 248 -3.51 0.76 0.91
N GLY A 249 -3.26 -0.54 1.13
CA GLY A 249 -2.10 -1.23 0.54
C GLY A 249 -2.12 -1.13 -0.98
N GLY A 250 -3.25 -1.42 -1.61
CA GLY A 250 -3.45 -1.22 -3.05
C GLY A 250 -3.85 0.22 -3.38
N ILE A 251 -5.02 0.62 -2.90
CA ILE A 251 -5.63 1.91 -3.26
C ILE A 251 -6.14 2.63 -2.01
N PHE A 252 -5.80 3.90 -1.87
CA PHE A 252 -6.47 4.83 -0.98
C PHE A 252 -7.37 5.75 -1.78
N ASN A 253 -8.67 5.81 -1.45
CA ASN A 253 -9.66 6.64 -2.14
C ASN A 253 -10.30 7.66 -1.19
N ASN A 254 -10.15 8.93 -1.53
CA ASN A 254 -10.83 10.07 -0.91
C ASN A 254 -11.73 10.84 -1.90
N GLY A 255 -11.64 10.51 -3.20
CA GLY A 255 -12.43 11.05 -4.30
C GLY A 255 -13.45 10.05 -4.86
N THR A 256 -13.62 10.01 -6.18
CA THR A 256 -14.51 9.04 -6.88
C THR A 256 -13.69 7.93 -7.52
N LEU A 257 -13.99 6.69 -7.17
CA LEU A 257 -13.33 5.49 -7.69
C LEU A 257 -14.37 4.53 -8.30
N ASN A 258 -14.22 4.27 -9.60
CA ASN A 258 -15.00 3.28 -10.34
C ASN A 258 -14.08 2.16 -10.81
N ILE A 259 -14.43 0.91 -10.50
CA ILE A 259 -13.65 -0.28 -10.84
C ILE A 259 -14.54 -1.26 -11.60
N ASP A 260 -14.08 -1.72 -12.76
CA ASP A 260 -14.78 -2.68 -13.60
C ASP A 260 -13.79 -3.73 -14.15
N ARG A 261 -14.17 -5.01 -14.12
CA ARG A 261 -13.37 -6.13 -14.64
C ARG A 261 -11.89 -6.10 -14.21
N THR A 262 -11.63 -5.72 -12.97
CA THR A 262 -10.28 -5.48 -12.46
C THR A 262 -9.98 -6.46 -11.33
N ALA A 263 -8.70 -6.82 -11.20
CA ALA A 263 -8.20 -7.61 -10.09
C ALA A 263 -7.36 -6.74 -9.14
N ILE A 264 -7.62 -6.83 -7.84
CA ILE A 264 -6.84 -6.17 -6.78
C ILE A 264 -6.34 -7.25 -5.84
N ILE A 265 -5.07 -7.59 -5.96
CA ILE A 265 -4.52 -8.81 -5.37
C ILE A 265 -3.24 -8.59 -4.58
N ASN A 266 -3.08 -9.34 -3.49
CA ASN A 266 -1.83 -9.42 -2.73
C ASN A 266 -1.26 -8.06 -2.31
N ASN A 267 -2.12 -7.06 -2.10
CA ASN A 267 -1.69 -5.78 -1.56
C ASN A 267 -1.73 -5.85 -0.04
N THR A 268 -0.75 -5.22 0.61
CA THR A 268 -0.54 -5.38 2.04
C THR A 268 -0.44 -4.06 2.78
N VAL A 269 -0.92 -4.06 4.03
CA VAL A 269 -0.64 -3.03 5.02
C VAL A 269 0.12 -3.68 6.17
N THR A 270 1.28 -3.14 6.54
CA THR A 270 2.07 -3.60 7.67
C THR A 270 2.20 -2.47 8.69
N SER A 271 1.42 -2.53 9.76
CA SER A 271 1.56 -1.64 10.92
C SER A 271 2.61 -2.17 11.88
N VAL A 272 3.43 -1.28 12.44
CA VAL A 272 4.45 -1.62 13.45
C VAL A 272 3.93 -1.62 14.89
N LEU A 273 2.70 -1.13 15.13
CA LEU A 273 2.08 -1.19 16.47
C LEU A 273 0.86 -2.12 16.48
N PRO A 274 0.90 -3.24 17.24
CA PRO A 274 -0.21 -4.19 17.34
C PRO A 274 -1.38 -3.70 18.22
N THR A 275 -1.35 -2.46 18.73
CA THR A 275 -2.26 -1.97 19.78
C THR A 275 -3.28 -0.92 19.34
N ARG A 276 -3.20 -0.40 18.11
CA ARG A 276 -4.21 0.50 17.51
C ARG A 276 -4.86 -0.25 16.35
N ILE A 277 -6.10 -0.70 16.54
CA ILE A 277 -6.96 -1.15 15.43
C ILE A 277 -7.35 0.13 14.69
N GLU A 278 -6.59 0.52 13.67
CA GLU A 278 -6.79 1.79 13.00
C GLU A 278 -6.65 1.64 11.47
N GLU A 279 -7.81 1.45 10.85
CA GLU A 279 -8.07 1.89 9.48
C GLU A 279 -7.41 1.04 8.37
N GLY A 280 -7.26 -0.27 8.56
CA GLY A 280 -6.74 -1.17 7.52
C GLY A 280 -7.64 -1.32 6.30
N GLY A 281 -7.11 -1.21 5.09
CA GLY A 281 -7.82 -1.47 3.83
C GLY A 281 -6.87 -2.09 2.83
N GLY A 282 -6.48 -3.35 3.06
CA GLY A 282 -5.31 -4.00 2.44
C GLY A 282 -5.32 -3.89 0.92
N GLY A 283 -6.47 -4.21 0.32
CA GLY A 283 -6.74 -3.92 -1.08
C GLY A 283 -7.13 -2.45 -1.29
N ILE A 284 -8.26 -2.04 -0.70
CA ILE A 284 -8.83 -0.69 -0.85
C ILE A 284 -9.18 -0.10 0.51
N ALA A 285 -8.75 1.13 0.76
CA ALA A 285 -9.28 1.99 1.82
C ALA A 285 -10.08 3.14 1.19
N ASN A 286 -11.40 3.17 1.40
CA ASN A 286 -12.30 4.22 0.95
C ASN A 286 -12.66 5.16 2.11
N ASP A 287 -12.06 6.34 2.14
CA ASP A 287 -12.20 7.32 3.21
C ASP A 287 -13.59 7.98 3.21
N THR A 288 -13.86 8.79 4.24
CA THR A 288 -15.16 9.36 4.58
C THR A 288 -15.81 10.16 3.44
N THR A 289 -15.02 10.91 2.65
CA THR A 289 -15.54 11.64 1.47
C THR A 289 -15.48 10.82 0.18
N GLY A 290 -14.86 9.64 0.24
CA GLY A 290 -14.69 8.74 -0.89
C GLY A 290 -16.00 8.10 -1.35
N THR A 291 -16.15 7.97 -2.66
CA THR A 291 -17.19 7.17 -3.31
C THR A 291 -16.55 6.03 -4.08
N LEU A 292 -16.93 4.80 -3.75
CA LEU A 292 -16.44 3.58 -4.35
C LEU A 292 -17.57 2.85 -5.09
N THR A 293 -17.33 2.48 -6.35
CA THR A 293 -18.21 1.59 -7.11
C THR A 293 -17.38 0.48 -7.76
N ILE A 294 -17.76 -0.78 -7.52
CA ILE A 294 -17.05 -1.96 -8.03
C ILE A 294 -18.00 -2.86 -8.80
N PHE A 295 -17.58 -3.29 -9.99
CA PHE A 295 -18.30 -4.22 -10.86
C PHE A 295 -17.39 -5.33 -11.36
N ASN A 296 -17.90 -6.57 -11.43
CA ASN A 296 -17.23 -7.68 -12.14
C ASN A 296 -15.77 -7.87 -11.76
N SER A 297 -15.42 -7.60 -10.51
CA SER A 297 -14.01 -7.50 -10.10
C SER A 297 -13.69 -8.50 -9.01
N THR A 298 -12.42 -8.88 -8.95
CA THR A 298 -11.91 -9.76 -7.90
C THR A 298 -10.99 -8.98 -6.97
N ILE A 299 -11.25 -9.05 -5.66
CA ILE A 299 -10.39 -8.49 -4.62
C ILE A 299 -9.94 -9.65 -3.74
N SER A 300 -8.66 -10.03 -3.80
CA SER A 300 -8.21 -11.25 -3.14
C SER A 300 -6.78 -11.28 -2.64
N GLY A 301 -6.52 -12.03 -1.57
CA GLY A 301 -5.16 -12.20 -1.05
C GLY A 301 -4.58 -10.93 -0.43
N ASN A 302 -5.39 -9.89 -0.24
CA ASN A 302 -4.92 -8.65 0.39
C ASN A 302 -4.87 -8.83 1.91
N ASP A 303 -3.86 -8.25 2.55
CA ASP A 303 -3.52 -8.55 3.95
C ASP A 303 -3.20 -7.26 4.73
N VAL A 304 -3.93 -7.03 5.82
CA VAL A 304 -3.66 -5.90 6.74
C VAL A 304 -3.04 -6.35 8.07
N GLY A 305 -2.74 -7.63 8.20
CA GLY A 305 -2.25 -8.24 9.43
C GLY A 305 -3.25 -8.12 10.58
N LEU A 306 -3.01 -7.16 11.47
CA LEU A 306 -3.74 -6.99 12.73
C LEU A 306 -4.82 -5.90 12.68
N ASP A 307 -5.10 -5.33 11.51
CA ASP A 307 -6.12 -4.29 11.34
C ASP A 307 -7.43 -4.83 10.75
N VAL A 308 -8.38 -3.97 10.39
CA VAL A 308 -9.69 -4.33 9.81
C VAL A 308 -9.65 -4.34 8.27
N GLY A 309 -10.67 -4.88 7.61
CA GLY A 309 -10.91 -4.64 6.18
C GLY A 309 -9.82 -5.16 5.23
N GLY A 310 -9.50 -6.46 5.33
CA GLY A 310 -8.39 -7.08 4.59
C GLY A 310 -8.47 -6.84 3.09
N GLY A 311 -9.67 -7.06 2.52
CA GLY A 311 -9.96 -6.67 1.15
C GLY A 311 -10.29 -5.19 1.04
N ILE A 312 -11.37 -4.77 1.69
CA ILE A 312 -11.94 -3.42 1.58
C ILE A 312 -12.29 -2.88 2.96
N LEU A 313 -11.77 -1.69 3.26
CA LEU A 313 -12.32 -0.81 4.28
C LEU A 313 -13.07 0.34 3.61
N THR A 314 -14.25 0.67 4.15
CA THR A 314 -15.01 1.82 3.68
C THR A 314 -15.62 2.60 4.83
N LYS A 315 -15.27 3.89 4.89
CA LYS A 315 -15.87 4.93 5.74
C LYS A 315 -16.83 5.81 4.93
N GLY A 316 -16.54 6.00 3.65
CA GLY A 316 -17.39 6.65 2.66
C GLY A 316 -18.38 5.69 1.99
N ARG A 317 -19.06 6.16 0.95
CA ARG A 317 -20.08 5.38 0.23
C ARG A 317 -19.44 4.28 -0.63
N ALA A 318 -19.96 3.06 -0.54
CA ALA A 318 -19.55 1.95 -1.42
C ALA A 318 -20.74 1.19 -2.04
N ASN A 319 -20.66 0.89 -3.34
CA ASN A 319 -21.57 -0.05 -4.02
C ASN A 319 -20.75 -1.14 -4.71
N ILE A 320 -20.94 -2.39 -4.31
CA ILE A 320 -20.19 -3.54 -4.81
C ILE A 320 -21.17 -4.50 -5.48
N ILE A 321 -20.96 -4.76 -6.77
CA ILE A 321 -21.91 -5.47 -7.61
C ILE A 321 -21.19 -6.54 -8.44
N ASN A 322 -21.76 -7.74 -8.54
CA ASN A 322 -21.24 -8.84 -9.36
C ASN A 322 -19.73 -9.07 -9.12
N SER A 323 -19.27 -9.06 -7.87
CA SER A 323 -17.82 -9.10 -7.56
C SER A 323 -17.49 -10.21 -6.59
N THR A 324 -16.23 -10.65 -6.59
CA THR A 324 -15.73 -11.72 -5.70
C THR A 324 -14.67 -11.16 -4.77
N ILE A 325 -14.89 -11.26 -3.46
CA ILE A 325 -13.97 -10.80 -2.41
C ILE A 325 -13.60 -12.00 -1.55
N THR A 326 -12.38 -12.52 -1.71
CA THR A 326 -11.98 -13.82 -1.16
C THR A 326 -10.52 -13.87 -0.74
N GLN A 327 -10.16 -14.78 0.17
CA GLN A 327 -8.78 -14.99 0.61
C GLN A 327 -8.07 -13.74 1.16
N ASN A 328 -8.83 -12.71 1.56
CA ASN A 328 -8.24 -11.54 2.21
C ASN A 328 -8.08 -11.79 3.72
N ILE A 329 -7.16 -11.07 4.36
CA ILE A 329 -6.71 -11.34 5.72
C ILE A 329 -6.80 -10.06 6.57
N ALA A 330 -7.55 -10.10 7.68
CA ALA A 330 -7.69 -9.00 8.65
C ALA A 330 -8.19 -9.46 10.02
N GLN A 331 -7.99 -8.68 11.08
CA GLN A 331 -8.54 -8.96 12.42
C GLN A 331 -10.09 -8.94 12.45
N ALA A 332 -10.73 -8.05 11.68
CA ALA A 332 -12.18 -7.98 11.54
C ALA A 332 -12.61 -7.61 10.12
N GLY A 333 -13.74 -8.15 9.67
CA GLY A 333 -14.25 -7.94 8.31
C GLY A 333 -13.23 -8.36 7.26
N GLY A 334 -12.80 -9.63 7.30
CA GLY A 334 -11.70 -10.15 6.49
C GLY A 334 -11.80 -9.76 5.01
N GLY A 335 -13.02 -9.82 4.45
CA GLY A 335 -13.32 -9.32 3.12
C GLY A 335 -13.66 -7.83 3.12
N VAL A 336 -14.74 -7.45 3.80
CA VAL A 336 -15.23 -6.05 3.83
C VAL A 336 -15.53 -5.59 5.25
N TYR A 337 -14.93 -4.46 5.63
CA TYR A 337 -15.26 -3.72 6.84
C TYR A 337 -15.89 -2.36 6.49
N SER A 338 -17.12 -2.11 6.96
CA SER A 338 -17.86 -0.87 6.69
C SER A 338 -18.00 -0.04 7.97
N GLU A 339 -17.20 1.01 8.07
CA GLU A 339 -17.06 1.82 9.27
C GLU A 339 -18.06 2.99 9.32
N GLY A 340 -18.95 2.95 10.31
CA GLY A 340 -19.87 4.05 10.62
C GLY A 340 -21.18 4.08 9.81
N LEU A 341 -22.15 4.85 10.32
CA LEU A 341 -23.50 4.97 9.73
C LEU A 341 -23.52 5.69 8.37
N SER A 342 -22.47 6.46 8.05
CA SER A 342 -22.35 7.22 6.81
C SER A 342 -21.87 6.39 5.62
N ALA A 343 -21.22 5.23 5.87
CA ALA A 343 -20.58 4.42 4.84
C ALA A 343 -21.55 3.77 3.85
N SER A 344 -22.86 3.68 4.18
CA SER A 344 -23.97 3.22 3.31
C SER A 344 -23.55 2.15 2.29
N THR A 345 -22.88 1.09 2.76
CA THR A 345 -22.26 0.10 1.87
C THR A 345 -23.29 -0.89 1.39
N SER A 346 -23.44 -1.03 0.07
CA SER A 346 -24.38 -1.98 -0.54
C SER A 346 -23.65 -3.09 -1.29
N LEU A 347 -24.11 -4.33 -1.10
CA LEU A 347 -23.63 -5.52 -1.79
C LEU A 347 -24.76 -6.10 -2.63
N THR A 348 -24.51 -6.42 -3.90
CA THR A 348 -25.48 -7.12 -4.74
C THR A 348 -24.82 -8.12 -5.68
N ASN A 349 -25.41 -9.31 -5.86
CA ASN A 349 -24.87 -10.37 -6.73
C ASN A 349 -23.38 -10.70 -6.45
N SER A 350 -22.89 -10.49 -5.23
CA SER A 350 -21.46 -10.57 -4.92
C SER A 350 -21.15 -11.69 -3.92
N ILE A 351 -19.94 -12.22 -4.04
CA ILE A 351 -19.39 -13.23 -3.12
C ILE A 351 -18.42 -12.54 -2.17
N VAL A 352 -18.62 -12.72 -0.86
CA VAL A 352 -17.64 -12.36 0.17
C VAL A 352 -17.44 -13.58 1.07
N ALA A 353 -16.42 -14.37 0.82
CA ALA A 353 -16.23 -15.68 1.44
C ALA A 353 -14.75 -16.09 1.47
N GLU A 354 -14.41 -17.06 2.33
CA GLU A 354 -13.03 -17.58 2.49
C GLU A 354 -12.01 -16.51 2.90
N ASN A 355 -12.45 -15.41 3.49
CA ASN A 355 -11.56 -14.42 4.09
C ASN A 355 -11.17 -14.88 5.51
N LYS A 356 -9.93 -14.59 5.91
CA LYS A 356 -9.32 -15.13 7.12
C LYS A 356 -9.13 -14.04 8.15
N VAL A 357 -9.29 -14.45 9.41
CA VAL A 357 -8.89 -13.64 10.56
C VAL A 357 -7.53 -14.12 11.04
N THR A 358 -6.58 -13.20 11.23
CA THR A 358 -5.27 -13.54 11.81
C THR A 358 -5.46 -14.06 13.23
N THR A 359 -5.19 -15.34 13.43
CA THR A 359 -5.31 -16.01 14.74
C THR A 359 -4.06 -15.86 15.61
N GLU A 360 -2.98 -15.27 15.08
CA GLU A 360 -1.70 -15.18 15.79
C GLU A 360 -1.41 -13.74 16.21
N LEU A 361 -1.63 -13.47 17.50
CA LEU A 361 -0.75 -12.57 18.22
C LEU A 361 0.50 -13.38 18.58
N LYS A 362 1.53 -13.31 17.72
CA LYS A 362 2.89 -13.27 18.24
C LYS A 362 3.18 -11.81 18.54
N GLN A 363 2.84 -11.39 19.75
CA GLN A 363 3.46 -10.17 20.24
C GLN A 363 4.92 -10.53 20.43
N ASP A 364 5.82 -10.00 19.63
CA ASP A 364 7.17 -9.77 20.13
C ASP A 364 7.05 -8.47 20.90
N VAL A 365 6.80 -8.56 22.22
CA VAL A 365 6.97 -7.37 23.06
C VAL A 365 8.46 -7.07 23.09
N ILE A 366 8.94 -6.34 22.08
CA ILE A 366 10.26 -5.73 22.11
C ILE A 366 10.12 -4.58 23.10
N ARG A 367 10.49 -4.84 24.37
CA ARG A 367 10.82 -3.74 25.26
C ARG A 367 12.19 -3.23 24.82
N SER A 368 12.19 -2.19 24.00
CA SER A 368 13.39 -1.37 23.79
C SER A 368 13.58 -0.57 25.07
N PHE A 369 14.40 -1.08 25.98
CA PHE A 369 14.99 -0.24 27.01
C PHE A 369 16.24 0.40 26.39
N ASN A 370 16.47 1.68 26.67
CA ASN A 370 17.82 2.22 26.60
C ASN A 370 18.62 1.54 27.72
N GLN A 371 19.14 0.33 27.49
CA GLN A 371 20.11 -0.24 28.41
C GLN A 371 21.46 0.43 28.17
N PHE A 372 22.02 0.95 29.26
CA PHE A 372 23.45 1.16 29.37
C PHE A 372 24.15 -0.18 29.10
N ASN A 373 25.10 -0.17 28.16
CA ASN A 373 25.98 -1.31 27.91
C ASN A 373 26.82 -1.57 29.18
N LEU A 374 26.40 -2.50 30.03
CA LEU A 374 27.30 -3.19 30.95
C LEU A 374 27.48 -4.63 30.44
N ARG A 375 28.69 -4.95 30.00
CA ARG A 375 29.06 -6.29 29.52
C ARG A 375 29.02 -7.28 30.69
N GLY A 376 28.13 -8.29 30.66
CA GLY A 376 28.29 -9.49 31.50
C GLY A 376 27.03 -10.33 31.76
N GLU A 377 26.84 -11.37 30.94
CA GLU A 377 26.21 -12.69 31.17
C GLU A 377 24.84 -12.92 31.87
N THR A 378 23.93 -13.51 31.08
CA THR A 378 22.90 -14.57 31.30
C THR A 378 21.87 -14.50 32.45
N SER A 379 20.60 -14.71 32.07
CA SER A 379 19.40 -14.83 32.92
C SER A 379 19.38 -16.07 33.83
N VAL A 380 18.89 -15.93 35.07
CA VAL A 380 18.50 -17.06 35.94
C VAL A 380 17.19 -16.76 36.69
N ASP A 381 16.30 -17.75 36.73
CA ASP A 381 14.99 -17.80 37.40
C ASP A 381 15.13 -17.97 38.93
N PHE A 382 14.26 -17.35 39.75
CA PHE A 382 14.27 -17.56 41.21
C PHE A 382 12.90 -17.88 41.83
N ILE A 383 12.89 -18.93 42.66
CA ILE A 383 11.84 -19.30 43.62
C ILE A 383 12.50 -19.40 45.02
N ASN A 384 11.86 -18.78 46.03
CA ASN A 384 11.89 -19.02 47.49
C ASN A 384 12.57 -18.00 48.45
N GLU A 385 11.72 -17.56 49.40
CA GLU A 385 11.90 -17.13 50.80
C GLU A 385 12.66 -15.83 51.17
N PHE A 386 11.91 -14.77 51.51
CA PHE A 386 12.34 -13.64 52.35
C PHE A 386 11.54 -13.63 53.67
N VAL A 387 12.20 -13.32 54.79
CA VAL A 387 11.59 -13.17 56.13
C VAL A 387 11.66 -11.69 56.54
N TRP A 388 10.51 -11.09 56.90
CA TRP A 388 10.39 -9.71 57.38
C TRP A 388 10.10 -9.68 58.89
N ASP A 389 10.68 -8.74 59.65
CA ASP A 389 10.29 -8.46 61.04
C ASP A 389 10.07 -6.96 61.27
N VAL A 390 9.12 -6.62 62.16
CA VAL A 390 8.65 -5.26 62.42
C VAL A 390 9.39 -4.68 63.62
N VAL A 391 10.18 -3.62 63.42
CA VAL A 391 10.78 -2.86 64.53
C VAL A 391 10.41 -1.38 64.41
N ASN A 392 9.71 -0.86 65.42
CA ASN A 392 9.26 0.54 65.55
C ASN A 392 8.24 1.04 64.51
N GLY A 393 7.42 0.15 63.94
CA GLY A 393 6.29 0.53 63.09
C GLY A 393 6.66 0.89 61.64
N THR A 394 7.89 0.59 61.21
CA THR A 394 8.31 0.65 59.81
C THR A 394 9.00 -0.65 59.42
N ASN A 395 8.61 -1.23 58.28
CA ASN A 395 9.20 -2.46 57.74
C ASN A 395 10.58 -2.17 57.16
N ARG A 396 11.61 -2.89 57.62
CA ARG A 396 12.98 -2.83 57.07
C ARG A 396 13.44 -4.24 56.68
N LEU A 397 14.13 -4.37 55.54
CA LEU A 397 14.78 -5.61 55.09
C LEU A 397 16.08 -5.79 55.89
N ILE A 398 16.26 -6.91 56.63
CA ILE A 398 17.39 -7.02 57.59
C ILE A 398 18.49 -8.01 57.16
N GLU A 399 18.29 -8.97 56.25
CA GLU A 399 19.42 -9.75 55.70
C GLU A 399 19.11 -10.43 54.36
N VAL A 400 20.04 -10.32 53.40
CA VAL A 400 20.03 -11.01 52.11
C VAL A 400 20.89 -12.29 52.23
N PRO A 401 20.46 -13.47 51.73
CA PRO A 401 21.29 -14.67 51.78
C PRO A 401 22.66 -14.42 51.12
N PRO A 402 23.75 -15.04 51.61
CA PRO A 402 25.13 -14.74 51.17
C PRO A 402 25.41 -15.03 49.68
N ASP A 403 24.50 -15.71 48.99
CA ASP A 403 24.59 -16.06 47.57
C ASP A 403 23.57 -15.30 46.68
N VAL A 404 22.91 -14.26 47.22
CA VAL A 404 21.97 -13.41 46.48
C VAL A 404 22.56 -12.00 46.37
N THR A 405 22.84 -11.55 45.15
CA THR A 405 23.18 -10.16 44.86
C THR A 405 21.92 -9.28 44.97
N PRO A 406 21.95 -8.16 45.71
CA PRO A 406 20.79 -7.28 45.87
C PRO A 406 20.31 -6.73 44.51
N PHE A 407 19.00 -6.66 44.40
CA PHE A 407 18.20 -6.29 43.22
C PHE A 407 18.74 -5.10 42.42
N GLN A 408 19.10 -5.33 41.14
CA GLN A 408 19.23 -4.25 40.14
C GLN A 408 18.35 -4.45 38.89
N ASP A 409 17.73 -5.62 38.67
CA ASP A 409 17.03 -5.93 37.41
C ASP A 409 15.59 -6.48 37.54
N SER A 410 14.94 -6.38 38.71
CA SER A 410 13.57 -6.90 38.89
C SER A 410 12.52 -5.80 38.83
N PHE A 411 11.97 -5.55 37.64
CA PHE A 411 10.76 -4.75 37.48
C PHE A 411 9.55 -5.50 38.08
N TYR A 412 9.10 -5.07 39.26
CA TYR A 412 7.93 -5.67 39.91
C TYR A 412 6.62 -5.12 39.33
N ASN A 413 5.64 -6.02 39.14
CA ASN A 413 4.25 -5.69 38.82
C ASN A 413 3.52 -5.28 40.12
N LEU A 414 3.90 -4.13 40.69
CA LEU A 414 3.38 -3.62 41.96
C LEU A 414 1.92 -3.18 41.80
N THR A 415 0.99 -3.83 42.51
CA THR A 415 -0.41 -3.38 42.58
C THR A 415 -0.50 -2.24 43.60
N VAL A 416 -1.19 -1.15 43.26
CA VAL A 416 -1.45 -0.02 44.17
C VAL A 416 -2.91 -0.04 44.59
N LEU A 417 -3.17 -0.20 45.88
CA LEU A 417 -4.51 -0.18 46.45
C LEU A 417 -4.71 1.10 47.26
N TYR A 418 -5.88 1.72 47.14
CA TYR A 418 -6.33 2.75 48.06
C TYR A 418 -7.25 2.14 49.12
N ARG A 419 -6.96 2.33 50.41
CA ARG A 419 -7.80 1.87 51.53
C ARG A 419 -8.20 3.04 52.41
N ASP A 420 -9.49 3.12 52.70
CA ASP A 420 -10.05 4.06 53.65
C ASP A 420 -10.18 3.39 55.02
N SER A 421 -9.70 4.07 56.06
CA SER A 421 -9.73 3.58 57.45
C SER A 421 -11.10 3.81 58.12
N ASP A 422 -12.01 4.57 57.49
CA ASP A 422 -13.36 4.80 58.00
C ASP A 422 -14.26 3.56 57.81
N PRO A 423 -14.78 2.95 58.91
CA PRO A 423 -15.67 1.79 58.82
C PRO A 423 -17.02 2.06 58.15
N PHE A 424 -17.34 3.32 57.80
CA PHE A 424 -18.53 3.72 57.06
C PHE A 424 -18.24 4.14 55.61
N SER A 425 -17.01 4.00 55.13
CA SER A 425 -16.60 4.34 53.77
C SER A 425 -17.34 3.52 52.70
N PRO A 426 -17.70 4.10 51.53
CA PRO A 426 -18.29 3.36 50.41
C PRO A 426 -17.26 2.50 49.65
N PHE A 427 -15.95 2.64 49.95
CA PHE A 427 -14.88 1.89 49.30
C PHE A 427 -14.77 0.45 49.84
N PRO A 428 -14.32 -0.51 49.03
CA PRO A 428 -14.16 -1.90 49.45
C PRO A 428 -13.12 -2.02 50.57
N THR A 429 -13.42 -2.83 51.59
CA THR A 429 -12.52 -3.08 52.73
C THR A 429 -11.21 -3.76 52.34
N GLU A 430 -11.16 -4.43 51.19
CA GLU A 430 -9.94 -5.02 50.63
C GLU A 430 -9.03 -3.99 49.92
N GLY A 431 -9.54 -2.78 49.66
CA GLY A 431 -8.89 -1.70 48.93
C GLY A 431 -9.34 -1.58 47.48
N LEU A 432 -9.40 -0.34 46.97
CA LEU A 432 -9.68 -0.01 45.58
C LEU A 432 -8.37 -0.08 44.77
N ASP A 433 -8.34 -0.86 43.69
CA ASP A 433 -7.16 -0.90 42.80
C ASP A 433 -7.07 0.41 42.00
N VAL A 434 -5.99 1.15 42.23
CA VAL A 434 -5.68 2.44 41.60
C VAL A 434 -4.36 2.37 40.82
N THR A 435 -3.90 1.17 40.48
CA THR A 435 -2.62 0.95 39.77
C THR A 435 -2.56 1.71 38.45
N SER A 436 -3.69 1.91 37.76
CA SER A 436 -3.74 2.72 36.52
C SER A 436 -3.55 4.23 36.74
N SER A 437 -3.82 4.70 37.96
CA SER A 437 -3.73 6.10 38.36
C SER A 437 -2.37 6.43 39.02
N VAL A 438 -1.59 5.40 39.36
CA VAL A 438 -0.25 5.50 39.99
C VAL A 438 0.71 4.56 39.26
N ARG A 439 1.44 5.07 38.26
CA ARG A 439 2.49 4.27 37.59
C ARG A 439 3.79 4.33 38.39
N LEU A 440 4.29 3.18 38.84
CA LEU A 440 5.51 3.09 39.67
C LEU A 440 6.67 2.44 38.92
N ASP A 441 6.66 2.57 37.59
CA ASP A 441 7.58 1.88 36.67
C ASP A 441 9.07 2.24 36.90
N ASN A 442 9.36 3.29 37.69
CA ASN A 442 10.70 3.79 38.02
C ASN A 442 11.06 3.71 39.51
N LEU A 443 10.25 3.00 40.30
CA LEU A 443 10.52 2.74 41.71
C LEU A 443 11.42 1.51 41.82
N ILE A 444 12.63 1.69 42.34
CA ILE A 444 13.54 0.60 42.66
C ILE A 444 13.85 0.60 44.16
N PHE A 445 14.37 -0.52 44.65
CA PHE A 445 14.83 -0.64 46.02
C PHE A 445 16.33 -0.83 46.02
N ASP A 446 17.01 -0.07 46.86
CA ASP A 446 18.45 -0.22 47.02
C ASP A 446 18.80 -1.49 47.82
N SER A 447 20.10 -1.75 47.98
CA SER A 447 20.59 -2.90 48.74
C SER A 447 20.20 -2.91 50.24
N ASN A 448 19.73 -1.79 50.78
CA ASN A 448 19.25 -1.64 52.16
C ASN A 448 17.72 -1.75 52.28
N GLY A 449 17.00 -1.85 51.14
CA GLY A 449 15.55 -1.89 51.07
C GLY A 449 14.89 -0.51 51.08
N ASP A 450 15.65 0.57 50.88
CA ASP A 450 15.14 1.93 50.77
C ASP A 450 14.65 2.22 49.34
N ILE A 451 13.59 3.03 49.21
CA ILE A 451 13.03 3.42 47.92
C ILE A 451 13.98 4.40 47.22
N GLN A 452 14.32 4.06 45.98
CA GLN A 452 15.05 4.89 45.04
C GLN A 452 14.18 5.19 43.82
N PHE A 453 14.35 6.39 43.27
CA PHE A 453 13.66 6.83 42.05
C PHE A 453 14.65 6.99 40.91
N VAL A 454 14.29 6.47 39.73
CA VAL A 454 15.08 6.56 38.49
C VAL A 454 14.45 7.58 37.55
N PHE A 455 15.26 8.46 36.94
CA PHE A 455 14.78 9.54 36.07
C PHE A 455 15.37 9.46 34.65
N ASN A 456 14.58 9.81 33.63
CA ASN A 456 14.96 9.70 32.21
C ASN A 456 15.66 10.94 31.62
N SER A 457 15.75 12.06 32.36
CA SER A 457 16.51 13.26 31.95
C SER A 457 16.63 14.28 33.10
N TYR A 458 17.81 14.87 33.30
CA TYR A 458 18.01 16.10 34.07
C TYR A 458 18.25 17.27 33.09
N PHE A 459 17.53 18.39 33.26
CA PHE A 459 17.76 19.63 32.52
C PHE A 459 18.16 20.74 33.51
N GLY A 460 19.42 21.17 33.46
CA GLY A 460 19.96 22.33 34.17
C GLY A 460 21.48 22.39 34.02
N GLU A 461 22.01 23.55 33.60
CA GLU A 461 23.46 23.80 33.51
C GLU A 461 24.03 24.16 34.90
N ASP A 462 24.85 23.25 35.43
CA ASP A 462 25.79 23.26 36.58
C ASP A 462 25.46 23.88 37.97
N LEU A 463 25.53 22.97 38.97
CA LEU A 463 25.96 23.10 40.38
C LEU A 463 25.54 24.34 41.19
N ASP A 464 24.29 24.34 41.65
CA ASP A 464 24.04 24.24 43.09
C ASP A 464 23.29 22.92 43.29
N ASN A 465 24.00 21.87 43.74
CA ASN A 465 23.41 20.54 43.92
C ASN A 465 22.22 20.63 44.90
N PHE A 466 21.02 20.76 44.36
CA PHE A 466 19.77 20.63 45.10
C PHE A 466 19.76 19.30 45.88
N PHE A 467 20.41 18.27 45.31
CA PHE A 467 20.62 16.94 45.86
C PHE A 467 21.94 16.75 46.64
N THR A 468 22.46 17.78 47.33
CA THR A 468 23.54 17.58 48.31
C THR A 468 23.04 16.96 49.62
N GLY A 469 23.94 16.30 50.36
CA GLY A 469 23.68 15.81 51.71
C GLY A 469 23.24 16.89 52.72
N ILE A 470 23.39 18.18 52.39
CA ILE A 470 22.89 19.31 53.22
C ILE A 470 21.36 19.43 53.16
N ASN A 471 20.74 19.04 52.04
CA ASN A 471 19.28 19.01 51.87
C ASN A 471 18.68 17.60 52.10
N GLY A 472 19.50 16.65 52.56
CA GLY A 472 19.07 15.30 52.93
C GLY A 472 19.01 14.29 51.79
N PHE A 473 19.72 14.54 50.67
CA PHE A 473 19.80 13.65 49.50
C PHE A 473 21.22 13.06 49.34
N SER A 474 21.32 11.82 48.88
CA SER A 474 22.57 11.19 48.41
C SER A 474 22.39 10.77 46.94
N SER A 475 23.34 11.12 46.06
CA SER A 475 23.39 10.63 44.68
C SER A 475 24.72 9.91 44.47
N GLU A 476 24.70 8.61 44.23
CA GLU A 476 25.92 7.87 43.88
C GLU A 476 26.18 7.86 42.36
N ASP A 477 25.14 8.05 41.55
CA ASP A 477 25.22 8.20 40.10
C ASP A 477 24.17 9.23 39.61
N ASN A 478 24.51 10.02 38.59
CA ASN A 478 23.83 11.25 38.13
C ASN A 478 22.33 11.15 37.74
N ASN A 479 21.63 10.04 38.03
CA ASN A 479 20.20 9.85 37.74
C ASN A 479 19.42 9.07 38.83
N LEU A 480 20.02 8.80 40.00
CA LEU A 480 19.34 8.16 41.14
C LEU A 480 19.27 9.11 42.34
N ILE A 481 18.08 9.16 42.97
CA ILE A 481 17.87 9.86 44.24
C ILE A 481 17.39 8.85 45.28
N THR A 482 18.14 8.72 46.37
CA THR A 482 17.78 7.85 47.50
C THR A 482 17.00 8.63 48.56
N ASN A 483 15.86 8.10 49.00
CA ASN A 483 15.04 8.70 50.06
C ASN A 483 15.50 8.30 51.47
N GLU A 484 16.81 8.39 51.74
CA GLU A 484 17.43 7.90 52.99
C GLU A 484 16.81 8.51 54.27
N ASN A 485 16.23 9.71 54.16
CA ASN A 485 15.62 10.45 55.28
C ASN A 485 14.09 10.45 55.27
N GLN A 486 13.42 9.72 54.36
CA GLN A 486 11.95 9.71 54.22
C GLN A 486 11.31 11.10 54.03
N ASN A 487 11.99 11.98 53.30
CA ASN A 487 11.57 13.35 53.05
C ASN A 487 10.52 13.44 51.92
N PHE A 488 10.30 12.36 51.17
CA PHE A 488 9.24 12.26 50.17
C PHE A 488 8.04 11.46 50.68
N GLY A 489 6.89 11.74 50.11
CA GLY A 489 5.69 10.92 50.24
C GLY A 489 4.86 10.96 48.97
N PHE A 490 3.99 9.97 48.81
CA PHE A 490 2.94 10.04 47.81
C PHE A 490 1.95 11.13 48.23
N ALA A 491 1.57 11.96 47.28
CA ALA A 491 0.73 13.11 47.53
C ALA A 491 -0.17 13.38 46.33
N TYR A 492 -1.21 14.18 46.57
CA TYR A 492 -2.05 14.74 45.52
C TYR A 492 -2.37 16.20 45.86
N ARG A 493 -2.97 16.94 44.91
CA ARG A 493 -3.50 18.28 45.17
C ARG A 493 -5.00 18.23 45.39
N ASP A 494 -5.48 18.83 46.48
CA ASP A 494 -6.91 18.93 46.75
C ASP A 494 -7.62 19.90 45.78
N THR A 495 -8.95 20.02 45.87
CA THR A 495 -9.73 20.91 44.99
C THR A 495 -9.42 22.40 45.18
N SER A 496 -8.72 22.76 46.27
CA SER A 496 -8.23 24.10 46.55
C SER A 496 -6.73 24.25 46.19
N ASN A 497 -6.15 23.26 45.53
CA ASN A 497 -4.76 23.14 45.09
C ASN A 497 -3.71 22.99 46.22
N ASN A 498 -4.13 22.70 47.45
CA ASN A 498 -3.21 22.41 48.56
C ASN A 498 -2.61 21.01 48.41
N LEU A 499 -1.34 20.85 48.78
CA LEU A 499 -0.66 19.55 48.77
C LEU A 499 -1.11 18.70 49.97
N VAL A 500 -1.55 17.47 49.72
CA VAL A 500 -1.99 16.51 50.74
C VAL A 500 -1.18 15.22 50.59
N PHE A 501 -0.48 14.82 51.65
CA PHE A 501 0.31 13.60 51.69
C PHE A 501 -0.52 12.40 52.13
N LEU A 502 -0.36 11.29 51.42
CA LEU A 502 -0.99 10.01 51.70
C LEU A 502 -0.15 9.23 52.72
N GLU A 503 -0.82 8.57 53.67
CA GLU A 503 -0.20 7.52 54.47
C GLU A 503 0.02 6.30 53.55
N THR A 504 1.19 5.67 53.64
CA THR A 504 1.55 4.56 52.73
C THR A 504 2.13 3.39 53.49
N GLU A 505 1.70 2.19 53.11
CA GLU A 505 2.13 0.93 53.70
C GLU A 505 2.31 -0.12 52.60
N PHE A 506 3.33 -0.98 52.71
CA PHE A 506 3.50 -2.10 51.80
C PHE A 506 2.99 -3.39 52.43
N GLU A 507 2.16 -4.12 51.71
CA GLU A 507 1.58 -5.40 52.12
C GLU A 507 1.90 -6.49 51.10
N PHE A 508 1.99 -7.74 51.55
CA PHE A 508 2.03 -8.89 50.66
C PHE A 508 0.67 -9.59 50.66
N ILE A 509 0.05 -9.68 49.49
CA ILE A 509 -1.21 -10.37 49.30
C ILE A 509 -0.95 -11.62 48.45
N ASN A 510 -1.35 -12.78 48.93
CA ASN A 510 -1.32 -14.00 48.12
C ASN A 510 -2.54 -14.02 47.20
N ASP A 511 -2.31 -14.25 45.90
CA ASP A 511 -3.41 -14.51 44.99
C ASP A 511 -4.07 -15.88 45.27
N SER A 512 -5.18 -16.16 44.59
CA SER A 512 -5.94 -17.41 44.75
C SER A 512 -5.15 -18.67 44.36
N ASN A 513 -3.98 -18.52 43.74
CA ASN A 513 -3.08 -19.60 43.34
C ASN A 513 -1.87 -19.73 44.30
N GLY A 514 -1.80 -18.93 45.37
CA GLY A 514 -0.71 -18.94 46.34
C GLY A 514 0.55 -18.21 45.89
N GLN A 515 0.48 -17.41 44.81
CA GLN A 515 1.57 -16.53 44.42
C GLN A 515 1.45 -15.22 45.21
N GLY A 516 2.44 -14.93 46.04
CA GLY A 516 2.53 -13.67 46.78
C GLY A 516 2.83 -12.51 45.84
N ARG A 517 2.02 -11.45 45.88
CA ARG A 517 2.31 -10.17 45.23
C ARG A 517 2.51 -9.08 46.27
N LEU A 518 3.53 -8.25 46.05
CA LEU A 518 3.73 -7.01 46.81
C LEU A 518 2.69 -5.98 46.37
N VAL A 519 2.10 -5.29 47.32
CA VAL A 519 1.04 -4.30 47.14
C VAL A 519 1.39 -3.05 47.92
N LEU A 520 1.33 -1.89 47.28
CA LEU A 520 1.42 -0.59 47.94
C LEU A 520 0.01 -0.13 48.31
N VAL A 521 -0.25 0.05 49.60
CA VAL A 521 -1.51 0.55 50.14
C VAL A 521 -1.37 2.03 50.46
N LEU A 522 -2.20 2.84 49.82
CA LEU A 522 -2.34 4.27 50.06
C LEU A 522 -3.57 4.50 50.96
N GLN A 523 -3.42 5.32 52.00
CA GLN A 523 -4.47 5.64 52.97
C GLN A 523 -4.54 7.16 53.20
N ASP A 524 -5.75 7.70 53.35
CA ASP A 524 -5.94 9.09 53.79
C ASP A 524 -7.22 9.21 54.63
N ASN A 525 -7.05 9.65 55.87
CA ASN A 525 -8.15 9.81 56.83
C ASN A 525 -9.08 11.00 56.49
N ASN A 526 -8.71 11.88 55.54
CA ASN A 526 -9.45 13.10 55.20
C ASN A 526 -10.33 12.99 53.95
N ILE A 527 -10.23 11.90 53.18
CA ILE A 527 -10.91 11.74 51.88
C ILE A 527 -12.42 11.53 51.97
N ASN A 528 -12.96 11.27 53.16
CA ASN A 528 -14.41 11.12 53.41
C ASN A 528 -15.28 12.36 53.04
N GLN A 529 -14.68 13.47 52.59
CA GLN A 529 -15.42 14.65 52.10
C GLN A 529 -15.32 14.89 50.59
N ASN A 530 -14.63 14.05 49.81
CA ASN A 530 -14.50 14.23 48.35
C ASN A 530 -14.76 12.93 47.56
N PRO A 531 -15.94 12.76 46.93
CA PRO A 531 -16.33 11.51 46.28
C PRO A 531 -15.71 11.27 44.89
N ASP A 532 -14.94 12.21 44.33
CA ASP A 532 -14.27 12.06 43.02
C ASP A 532 -12.77 11.76 43.20
N PHE A 533 -12.41 10.49 43.46
CA PHE A 533 -11.01 10.02 43.52
C PHE A 533 -10.42 9.88 42.11
N ASN A 534 -10.33 10.98 41.36
CA ASN A 534 -9.69 11.04 40.05
C ASN A 534 -8.43 11.93 40.08
N ALA A 535 -7.86 12.12 41.29
CA ALA A 535 -6.69 12.94 41.51
C ALA A 535 -5.42 12.23 41.00
N GLN A 536 -4.56 12.94 40.28
CA GLN A 536 -3.23 12.44 39.91
C GLN A 536 -2.38 12.35 41.18
N ILE A 537 -1.96 11.13 41.53
CA ILE A 537 -1.08 10.88 42.68
C ILE A 537 0.36 10.94 42.16
N PHE A 538 1.17 11.80 42.79
CA PHE A 538 2.56 12.05 42.44
C PHE A 538 3.44 11.94 43.68
N VAL A 539 4.75 11.95 43.50
CA VAL A 539 5.70 11.99 44.63
C VAL A 539 6.11 13.44 44.84
N ALA A 540 6.04 13.91 46.08
CA ALA A 540 6.44 15.26 46.44
C ALA A 540 7.38 15.25 47.64
N ASP A 541 8.25 16.25 47.70
CA ASP A 541 8.98 16.52 48.93
C ASP A 541 8.09 17.25 49.95
N LYS A 542 8.29 16.94 51.22
CA LYS A 542 7.52 17.52 52.34
C LYS A 542 7.79 19.02 52.58
N GLN A 543 8.70 19.64 51.85
CA GLN A 543 9.07 21.05 51.90
C GLN A 543 8.54 21.84 50.67
N GLU A 544 7.79 21.19 49.78
CA GLU A 544 7.18 21.73 48.55
C GLU A 544 8.18 22.31 47.54
N THR A 545 9.43 21.84 47.54
CA THR A 545 10.48 22.43 46.69
C THR A 545 10.49 21.86 45.26
N PHE A 546 10.05 20.61 45.10
CA PHE A 546 9.77 19.98 43.81
C PHE A 546 8.58 18.99 43.90
N SER A 547 8.03 18.66 42.74
CA SER A 547 7.10 17.53 42.57
C SER A 547 7.51 16.67 41.39
N PHE A 548 7.33 15.36 41.52
CA PHE A 548 7.65 14.38 40.49
C PHE A 548 6.39 13.66 40.02
N ASN A 549 6.04 13.89 38.75
CA ASN A 549 4.92 13.21 38.12
C ASN A 549 5.36 11.82 37.66
N THR A 550 4.74 10.81 38.26
CA THR A 550 5.04 9.39 38.03
C THR A 550 4.45 8.85 36.72
N PHE A 551 3.61 9.63 36.03
CA PHE A 551 2.95 9.22 34.79
C PHE A 551 3.75 9.56 33.53
N ASP A 552 4.40 10.72 33.50
CA ASP A 552 5.20 11.22 32.35
C ASP A 552 6.68 11.41 32.67
N ASN A 553 7.11 11.02 33.87
CA ASN A 553 8.49 11.07 34.35
C ASN A 553 9.09 12.47 34.33
N ARG A 554 8.27 13.49 34.65
CA ARG A 554 8.71 14.88 34.71
C ARG A 554 8.90 15.38 36.13
N LEU A 555 10.06 15.98 36.38
CA LEU A 555 10.39 16.75 37.57
C LEU A 555 9.99 18.22 37.35
N ALA A 556 9.17 18.78 38.23
CA ALA A 556 8.79 20.19 38.21
C ALA A 556 9.39 20.92 39.42
N LEU A 557 10.13 22.00 39.16
CA LEU A 557 10.66 22.95 40.14
C LEU A 557 9.77 24.21 40.19
N ASP A 558 9.61 24.82 41.36
CA ASP A 558 8.81 26.04 41.52
C ASP A 558 9.41 27.24 40.75
N ASP A 559 8.54 28.14 40.28
CA ASP A 559 8.79 29.15 39.23
C ASP A 559 9.83 30.22 39.59
N ASP A 560 10.17 30.40 40.86
CA ASP A 560 11.14 31.42 41.30
C ASP A 560 12.60 31.10 40.93
N ASN A 561 12.92 29.86 40.51
CA ASN A 561 14.31 29.42 40.23
C ASN A 561 14.68 29.32 38.74
N LYS A 562 13.80 29.70 37.80
CA LYS A 562 14.01 29.54 36.34
C LYS A 562 14.91 30.59 35.66
N ARG A 563 15.69 31.39 36.39
CA ARG A 563 16.46 32.51 35.80
C ARG A 563 17.94 32.49 36.19
N GLN A 564 18.77 31.66 35.55
CA GLN A 564 20.17 32.00 35.16
C GLN A 564 20.96 30.83 34.53
N ALA A 565 21.82 31.18 33.55
CA ALA A 565 23.01 30.50 33.00
C ALA A 565 22.89 29.61 31.74
N ASN A 566 23.71 29.98 30.73
CA ASN A 566 24.16 29.21 29.56
C ASN A 566 25.72 29.28 29.54
N PHE A 567 26.40 28.17 29.20
CA PHE A 567 27.84 27.86 29.00
C PHE A 567 28.61 27.18 30.16
N VAL A 568 29.25 26.04 29.84
CA VAL A 568 30.12 25.22 30.73
C VAL A 568 31.60 25.36 30.33
N ARG A 569 32.49 25.34 31.33
CA ARG A 569 33.96 25.51 31.23
C ARG A 569 34.67 24.24 31.70
N ASN A 570 35.67 23.79 30.94
CA ASN A 570 36.57 22.71 31.35
C ASN A 570 37.51 23.19 32.46
N GLU A 571 37.54 22.52 33.60
CA GLU A 571 38.38 22.95 34.72
C GLU A 571 39.85 22.51 34.62
N GLU A 572 40.20 21.57 33.74
CA GLU A 572 41.60 21.15 33.54
C GLU A 572 42.37 22.11 32.63
N ASP A 573 41.71 22.76 31.66
CA ASP A 573 42.36 23.64 30.67
C ASP A 573 41.67 25.00 30.41
N ASN A 574 40.55 25.29 31.07
CA ASN A 574 39.76 26.53 30.99
C ASN A 574 39.13 26.85 29.63
N THR A 575 39.00 25.88 28.73
CA THR A 575 38.25 26.06 27.48
C THR A 575 36.72 25.98 27.71
N PHE A 576 35.93 26.59 26.82
CA PHE A 576 34.45 26.61 26.90
C PHE A 576 33.88 25.82 25.73
N TYR A 577 32.90 24.95 25.98
CA TYR A 577 32.24 24.14 24.95
C TYR A 577 30.79 24.59 24.72
N ASN A 578 30.32 24.43 23.48
CA ASN A 578 28.92 24.60 23.08
C ASN A 578 28.27 23.21 22.92
N PHE A 579 27.03 23.04 23.37
CA PHE A 579 26.33 21.77 23.57
C PHE A 579 25.82 21.06 22.29
N THR A 580 26.46 21.27 21.13
CA THR A 580 25.94 20.78 19.85
C THR A 580 26.45 19.39 19.43
N ASP A 581 27.36 18.74 20.18
CA ASP A 581 28.09 17.55 19.71
C ASP A 581 28.03 16.31 20.65
N VAL A 582 26.85 15.74 20.98
CA VAL A 582 26.78 14.38 21.59
C VAL A 582 25.64 13.53 21.00
N VAL A 583 25.98 12.25 20.74
CA VAL A 583 25.46 11.27 19.77
C VAL A 583 24.29 10.38 20.28
N ARG A 584 23.46 9.90 19.34
CA ARG A 584 22.26 9.03 19.50
C ARG A 584 22.53 7.65 20.14
N PHE A 585 21.51 7.09 20.82
CA PHE A 585 21.48 5.71 21.36
C PHE A 585 20.88 4.72 20.34
N GLU A 586 21.47 3.53 20.18
CA GLU A 586 20.90 2.42 19.39
C GLU A 586 20.01 1.52 20.26
N ASN A 587 18.80 1.21 19.77
CA ASN A 587 17.89 0.26 20.39
C ASN A 587 18.40 -1.18 20.23
N ARG A 588 18.45 -1.97 21.33
CA ARG A 588 18.66 -3.42 21.25
C ARG A 588 17.52 -4.20 21.92
N VAL A 589 17.02 -5.22 21.24
CA VAL A 589 15.97 -6.15 21.71
C VAL A 589 16.51 -7.00 22.86
N VAL A 590 15.94 -6.87 24.06
CA VAL A 590 16.41 -7.57 25.29
C VAL A 590 15.53 -8.77 25.68
N ASP A 591 14.26 -8.77 25.27
CA ASP A 591 13.34 -9.89 25.49
C ASP A 591 12.35 -9.97 24.32
N THR A 592 11.90 -11.18 24.00
CA THR A 592 10.89 -11.46 22.99
C THR A 592 9.81 -12.29 23.66
N ARG A 593 8.84 -11.62 24.30
CA ARG A 593 7.72 -12.32 24.96
C ARG A 593 6.57 -12.56 24.02
N THR A 594 6.45 -13.79 23.52
CA THR A 594 5.28 -14.25 22.80
C THR A 594 4.07 -14.38 23.74
N THR A 595 3.22 -13.37 23.79
CA THR A 595 1.89 -13.46 24.42
C THR A 595 0.88 -13.93 23.38
N THR A 596 0.38 -15.15 23.51
CA THR A 596 -0.77 -15.62 22.73
C THR A 596 -2.02 -14.93 23.26
N ILE A 597 -2.41 -13.83 22.65
CA ILE A 597 -3.73 -13.25 22.90
C ILE A 597 -4.70 -14.01 22.00
N THR A 598 -5.55 -14.85 22.61
CA THR A 598 -6.70 -15.42 21.91
C THR A 598 -7.71 -14.31 21.64
N ASN A 599 -7.69 -13.76 20.41
CA ASN A 599 -8.78 -12.94 19.90
C ASN A 599 -10.08 -13.76 19.89
N PRO A 600 -11.25 -13.10 20.03
CA PRO A 600 -12.52 -13.79 20.02
C PRO A 600 -12.75 -14.48 18.66
N THR A 601 -13.37 -15.67 18.70
CA THR A 601 -13.53 -16.65 17.61
C THR A 601 -14.43 -16.22 16.45
N PHE A 602 -14.52 -14.93 16.11
CA PHE A 602 -15.50 -14.41 15.17
C PHE A 602 -14.92 -14.32 13.75
N VAL A 603 -15.09 -15.40 13.00
CA VAL A 603 -14.75 -15.51 11.57
C VAL A 603 -15.84 -14.80 10.76
N SER A 604 -15.72 -13.49 10.53
CA SER A 604 -16.71 -12.72 9.75
C SER A 604 -16.08 -12.21 8.46
N ASP A 605 -16.63 -12.64 7.32
CA ASP A 605 -16.24 -12.17 5.98
C ASP A 605 -16.60 -10.71 5.77
N ILE A 606 -17.69 -10.27 6.41
CA ILE A 606 -18.17 -8.89 6.43
C ILE A 606 -18.37 -8.41 7.87
N ASP A 607 -18.10 -7.14 8.14
CA ASP A 607 -18.41 -6.53 9.43
C ASP A 607 -18.74 -5.02 9.27
N GLY A 608 -19.52 -4.48 10.20
CA GLY A 608 -19.95 -3.09 10.20
C GLY A 608 -21.33 -2.81 9.58
N PHE A 609 -21.48 -1.64 8.94
CA PHE A 609 -22.79 -1.09 8.56
C PHE A 609 -23.13 -1.29 7.08
N PHE A 610 -23.95 -2.28 6.78
CA PHE A 610 -24.43 -2.55 5.41
C PHE A 610 -25.85 -2.05 5.16
N ALA A 611 -26.14 -1.67 3.92
CA ALA A 611 -27.49 -1.32 3.49
C ALA A 611 -28.41 -2.55 3.56
N ALA A 612 -29.57 -2.40 4.21
CA ALA A 612 -30.58 -3.46 4.29
C ALA A 612 -31.17 -3.87 2.91
N SER A 613 -30.93 -3.07 1.86
CA SER A 613 -31.27 -3.38 0.47
C SER A 613 -30.28 -4.32 -0.21
N SER A 614 -29.18 -4.69 0.45
CA SER A 614 -28.21 -5.66 -0.09
C SER A 614 -28.91 -6.99 -0.37
N SER A 615 -28.65 -7.56 -1.55
CA SER A 615 -29.48 -8.66 -2.09
C SER A 615 -28.68 -9.60 -3.00
N PHE A 616 -29.11 -10.86 -3.08
CA PHE A 616 -28.49 -11.88 -3.94
C PHE A 616 -26.97 -12.05 -3.72
N ASN A 617 -26.50 -11.95 -2.47
CA ASN A 617 -25.08 -12.17 -2.15
C ASN A 617 -24.85 -13.56 -1.58
N LEU A 618 -23.63 -14.09 -1.74
CA LEU A 618 -23.14 -15.23 -0.99
C LEU A 618 -22.08 -14.75 -0.01
N ILE A 619 -22.40 -14.81 1.28
CA ILE A 619 -21.50 -14.47 2.37
C ILE A 619 -21.09 -15.75 3.09
N GLY A 620 -19.78 -16.01 3.14
CA GLY A 620 -19.24 -17.24 3.72
C GLY A 620 -19.61 -17.36 5.20
N ALA A 621 -19.28 -16.34 5.99
CA ALA A 621 -19.59 -16.27 7.41
C ALA A 621 -19.89 -14.84 7.87
N SER A 622 -20.92 -14.68 8.71
CA SER A 622 -21.30 -13.40 9.31
C SER A 622 -21.83 -13.57 10.73
N THR A 623 -21.57 -12.61 11.63
CA THR A 623 -22.01 -12.63 13.05
C THR A 623 -23.30 -11.85 13.30
N VAL A 624 -23.32 -10.54 13.02
CA VAL A 624 -24.46 -9.63 13.21
C VAL A 624 -24.38 -8.51 12.17
N ASN A 625 -24.93 -8.76 10.98
CA ASN A 625 -25.00 -7.76 9.92
C ASN A 625 -26.43 -7.58 9.41
N PRO A 626 -26.78 -6.43 8.80
CA PRO A 626 -28.06 -6.22 8.12
C PRO A 626 -28.30 -7.19 6.95
N ILE A 627 -27.25 -7.87 6.47
CA ILE A 627 -27.32 -8.92 5.45
C ILE A 627 -27.59 -10.25 6.15
N VAL A 628 -28.83 -10.74 6.03
CA VAL A 628 -29.34 -11.92 6.73
C VAL A 628 -29.66 -13.04 5.74
N ASP A 629 -29.35 -14.28 6.11
CA ASP A 629 -29.67 -15.47 5.32
C ASP A 629 -31.16 -15.54 4.96
N GLY A 630 -31.46 -15.81 3.69
CA GLY A 630 -32.82 -15.91 3.16
C GLY A 630 -33.56 -14.57 2.99
N VAL A 631 -33.02 -13.45 3.48
CA VAL A 631 -33.58 -12.11 3.27
C VAL A 631 -33.00 -11.52 1.99
N ASN A 632 -33.85 -10.97 1.11
CA ASN A 632 -33.47 -10.44 -0.21
C ASN A 632 -32.64 -11.42 -1.06
N ASN A 633 -32.86 -12.74 -0.89
CA ASN A 633 -32.12 -13.82 -1.55
C ASN A 633 -30.62 -13.84 -1.24
N ASN A 634 -30.19 -13.30 -0.10
CA ASN A 634 -28.82 -13.51 0.37
C ASN A 634 -28.68 -14.93 0.91
N ILE A 635 -27.51 -15.53 0.67
CA ILE A 635 -27.06 -16.82 1.19
C ILE A 635 -25.95 -16.49 2.19
N VAL A 636 -26.17 -16.72 3.48
CA VAL A 636 -25.24 -16.29 4.53
C VAL A 636 -24.94 -17.45 5.48
N GLY A 637 -23.67 -17.85 5.56
CA GLY A 637 -23.23 -18.84 6.54
C GLY A 637 -23.03 -18.26 7.94
N GLY A 638 -23.08 -19.13 8.95
CA GLY A 638 -22.77 -18.77 10.32
C GLY A 638 -21.28 -18.92 10.62
N VAL A 639 -20.76 -18.20 11.61
CA VAL A 639 -19.33 -18.27 11.98
C VAL A 639 -18.82 -19.65 12.44
N THR A 640 -19.71 -20.53 12.89
CA THR A 640 -19.39 -21.93 13.22
C THR A 640 -19.69 -22.92 12.09
N THR A 641 -20.45 -22.48 11.09
CA THR A 641 -20.84 -23.27 9.91
C THR A 641 -20.80 -22.38 8.65
N PRO A 642 -19.60 -21.96 8.20
CA PRO A 642 -19.49 -21.09 7.04
C PRO A 642 -20.02 -21.78 5.78
N VAL A 643 -20.62 -21.00 4.88
CA VAL A 643 -20.97 -21.45 3.54
C VAL A 643 -19.70 -21.48 2.70
N ASN A 644 -19.41 -22.64 2.11
CA ASN A 644 -18.32 -22.78 1.15
C ASN A 644 -18.81 -22.28 -0.23
N PRO A 645 -18.20 -21.23 -0.80
CA PRO A 645 -18.57 -20.70 -2.12
C PRO A 645 -18.12 -21.62 -3.27
N LYS A 646 -17.23 -22.58 -3.01
CA LYS A 646 -16.61 -23.51 -3.96
C LYS A 646 -15.91 -22.77 -5.10
N LEU A 647 -14.95 -21.92 -4.73
CA LEU A 647 -14.15 -21.15 -5.66
C LEU A 647 -12.94 -21.95 -6.16
N GLU A 648 -12.61 -21.75 -7.43
CA GLU A 648 -11.38 -22.23 -8.06
C GLU A 648 -10.54 -21.04 -8.52
N ALA A 649 -9.24 -21.08 -8.22
CA ALA A 649 -8.32 -20.03 -8.62
C ALA A 649 -8.12 -20.04 -10.14
N ILE A 650 -8.19 -18.85 -10.73
CA ILE A 650 -7.87 -18.59 -12.13
C ILE A 650 -6.54 -17.85 -12.15
N THR A 651 -5.55 -18.37 -12.89
CA THR A 651 -4.20 -17.83 -12.94
C THR A 651 -3.83 -17.28 -14.31
N ASP A 652 -2.93 -16.29 -14.36
CA ASP A 652 -2.21 -15.90 -15.58
C ASP A 652 -1.22 -17.00 -16.01
N ALA A 653 -0.53 -16.83 -17.15
CA ALA A 653 0.41 -17.87 -17.60
C ALA A 653 1.68 -17.96 -16.76
N GLN A 654 1.95 -16.99 -15.89
CA GLN A 654 3.03 -17.06 -14.91
C GLN A 654 2.58 -17.76 -13.61
N GLY A 655 1.32 -18.19 -13.54
CA GLY A 655 0.75 -18.90 -12.39
C GLY A 655 0.31 -17.98 -11.26
N ASN A 656 0.27 -16.65 -11.46
CA ASN A 656 -0.26 -15.73 -10.47
C ASN A 656 -1.79 -15.76 -10.55
N ILE A 657 -2.45 -15.76 -9.39
CA ILE A 657 -3.91 -15.75 -9.31
C ILE A 657 -4.43 -14.38 -9.73
N ILE A 658 -5.34 -14.32 -10.70
CA ILE A 658 -5.93 -13.08 -11.24
C ILE A 658 -7.44 -12.99 -10.99
N ALA A 659 -8.12 -14.12 -10.76
CA ALA A 659 -9.52 -14.16 -10.37
C ALA A 659 -9.87 -15.49 -9.68
N TYR A 660 -11.15 -15.64 -9.32
CA TYR A 660 -11.71 -16.90 -8.86
C TYR A 660 -13.01 -17.21 -9.60
N GLY A 661 -13.07 -18.40 -10.19
CA GLY A 661 -14.28 -18.94 -10.82
C GLY A 661 -15.06 -19.83 -9.87
N LEU A 662 -16.32 -20.12 -10.22
CA LEU A 662 -17.14 -21.10 -9.51
C LEU A 662 -16.79 -22.52 -9.98
N SER A 663 -16.98 -23.49 -9.09
CA SER A 663 -16.93 -24.92 -9.43
C SER A 663 -18.28 -25.60 -9.25
N GLU A 664 -18.39 -26.84 -9.76
CA GLU A 664 -19.66 -27.56 -9.83
C GLU A 664 -20.33 -27.73 -8.45
N GLY A 665 -21.62 -27.40 -8.42
CA GLY A 665 -22.45 -27.47 -7.20
C GLY A 665 -22.17 -26.36 -6.19
N SER A 666 -21.58 -25.23 -6.61
CA SER A 666 -21.62 -24.00 -5.82
C SER A 666 -23.05 -23.48 -5.70
N LEU A 667 -23.38 -22.89 -4.55
CA LEU A 667 -24.66 -22.23 -4.32
C LEU A 667 -24.78 -20.88 -5.06
N ALA A 668 -23.67 -20.33 -5.54
CA ALA A 668 -23.64 -19.09 -6.31
C ALA A 668 -24.07 -19.28 -7.78
N LEU A 669 -24.09 -20.52 -8.27
CA LEU A 669 -24.46 -20.84 -9.65
C LEU A 669 -25.95 -20.54 -9.90
N ASN A 670 -26.23 -19.71 -10.88
CA ASN A 670 -27.55 -19.30 -11.35
C ASN A 670 -28.43 -18.74 -10.23
N SER A 671 -27.81 -18.11 -9.23
CA SER A 671 -28.47 -17.62 -8.02
C SER A 671 -28.58 -16.09 -7.96
N GLY A 672 -28.07 -15.37 -8.95
CA GLY A 672 -28.08 -13.91 -8.98
C GLY A 672 -29.33 -13.31 -9.64
N ASN A 673 -29.36 -11.99 -9.69
CA ASN A 673 -30.46 -11.22 -10.26
C ASN A 673 -30.11 -10.58 -11.62
N ASN A 674 -30.70 -11.10 -12.70
CA ASN A 674 -30.52 -10.61 -14.08
C ASN A 674 -30.90 -9.12 -14.26
N ALA A 675 -31.84 -8.60 -13.45
CA ALA A 675 -32.28 -7.22 -13.57
C ALA A 675 -31.17 -6.21 -13.21
N ILE A 676 -30.28 -6.59 -12.29
CA ILE A 676 -29.13 -5.76 -11.88
C ILE A 676 -28.09 -5.68 -12.99
N VAL A 677 -27.85 -6.80 -13.66
CA VAL A 677 -26.97 -6.90 -14.84
C VAL A 677 -27.47 -6.04 -16.01
N SER A 678 -28.80 -5.86 -16.11
CA SER A 678 -29.46 -5.10 -17.18
C SER A 678 -29.56 -3.59 -16.92
N LEU A 679 -29.13 -3.10 -15.75
CA LEU A 679 -29.10 -1.67 -15.44
C LEU A 679 -27.96 -0.99 -16.22
N ARG A 680 -28.34 -0.34 -17.32
CA ARG A 680 -27.51 0.20 -18.42
C ARG A 680 -26.38 1.18 -18.08
N GLN A 681 -26.19 1.59 -16.83
CA GLN A 681 -25.36 2.77 -16.55
C GLN A 681 -23.85 2.52 -16.74
N PHE A 682 -23.39 1.26 -16.74
CA PHE A 682 -21.97 0.92 -16.90
C PHE A 682 -21.69 -0.20 -17.93
N PHE A 683 -22.63 -1.10 -18.23
CA PHE A 683 -22.34 -2.36 -18.94
C PHE A 683 -22.50 -2.36 -20.47
N GLY A 684 -22.68 -1.21 -21.11
CA GLY A 684 -22.97 -1.18 -22.55
C GLY A 684 -24.24 -2.00 -22.89
N ASN A 685 -24.44 -2.33 -24.18
CA ASN A 685 -25.63 -3.08 -24.60
C ASN A 685 -25.52 -4.60 -24.33
N ASN A 686 -24.33 -5.12 -24.01
CA ASN A 686 -24.03 -6.53 -23.78
C ASN A 686 -23.18 -6.67 -22.51
N PRO A 687 -23.81 -6.92 -21.35
CA PRO A 687 -23.08 -7.04 -20.10
C PRO A 687 -22.19 -8.28 -20.11
N VAL A 688 -20.97 -8.11 -19.62
CA VAL A 688 -19.95 -9.16 -19.55
C VAL A 688 -19.43 -9.35 -18.12
N ASP A 689 -18.81 -10.50 -17.84
CA ASP A 689 -18.13 -10.80 -16.58
C ASP A 689 -16.68 -10.25 -16.56
N GLN A 690 -15.90 -10.58 -15.52
CA GLN A 690 -14.50 -10.14 -15.40
C GLN A 690 -13.64 -10.49 -16.62
N PHE A 691 -13.94 -11.60 -17.30
CA PHE A 691 -13.20 -12.10 -18.45
C PHE A 691 -13.87 -11.76 -19.78
N ALA A 692 -14.70 -10.72 -19.80
CA ALA A 692 -15.44 -10.29 -20.98
C ALA A 692 -16.41 -11.36 -21.56
N ASN A 693 -16.71 -12.43 -20.81
CA ASN A 693 -17.72 -13.42 -21.21
C ASN A 693 -19.13 -12.89 -20.96
N PRO A 694 -20.16 -13.35 -21.69
CA PRO A 694 -21.54 -12.91 -21.45
C PRO A 694 -21.96 -13.12 -19.98
N ARG A 695 -22.40 -12.03 -19.33
CA ARG A 695 -22.74 -12.03 -17.89
C ARG A 695 -24.00 -12.82 -17.53
N ILE A 696 -24.78 -13.27 -18.51
CA ILE A 696 -25.90 -14.17 -18.28
C ILE A 696 -25.68 -15.36 -19.20
N ASN A 697 -25.15 -16.44 -18.62
CA ASN A 697 -25.05 -17.71 -19.30
C ASN A 697 -26.11 -18.68 -18.75
N ASN A 698 -26.68 -19.55 -19.59
CA ASN A 698 -27.70 -20.53 -19.17
C ASN A 698 -28.99 -19.97 -18.50
N GLY A 699 -29.24 -18.67 -18.61
CA GLY A 699 -30.53 -18.04 -18.31
C GLY A 699 -30.60 -17.25 -17.00
N THR A 700 -29.73 -17.49 -16.03
CA THR A 700 -29.61 -16.68 -14.80
C THR A 700 -28.16 -16.37 -14.49
N VAL A 701 -27.85 -15.12 -14.16
CA VAL A 701 -26.52 -14.66 -13.77
C VAL A 701 -26.03 -15.40 -12.52
N ASP A 702 -24.75 -15.76 -12.51
CA ASP A 702 -24.08 -16.28 -11.34
C ASP A 702 -23.72 -15.16 -10.34
N ILE A 703 -23.76 -15.45 -9.04
CA ILE A 703 -23.23 -14.51 -8.03
C ILE A 703 -21.70 -14.54 -8.12
N GLY A 704 -21.04 -13.37 -8.09
CA GLY A 704 -19.57 -13.25 -8.13
C GLY A 704 -19.06 -12.51 -9.36
N SER A 705 -17.75 -12.50 -9.59
CA SER A 705 -17.08 -11.78 -10.70
C SER A 705 -17.06 -12.51 -12.05
N VAL A 706 -17.23 -13.84 -12.04
CA VAL A 706 -17.06 -14.71 -13.22
C VAL A 706 -18.30 -15.59 -13.41
N GLU A 707 -18.73 -15.78 -14.66
CA GLU A 707 -19.80 -16.71 -15.01
C GLU A 707 -19.25 -18.13 -15.25
N PHE A 708 -19.93 -19.13 -14.71
CA PHE A 708 -19.60 -20.54 -14.88
C PHE A 708 -20.09 -21.09 -16.21
N GLY A 709 -19.27 -21.93 -16.82
CA GLY A 709 -19.64 -22.67 -18.04
C GLY A 709 -19.86 -21.78 -19.27
N SER A 710 -19.51 -20.49 -19.21
CA SER A 710 -19.14 -19.76 -20.43
C SER A 710 -17.91 -20.49 -20.97
N SER A 711 -17.81 -20.69 -22.29
CA SER A 711 -16.82 -21.58 -22.88
C SER A 711 -15.38 -21.13 -22.63
N ASN A 712 -14.78 -21.54 -21.50
CA ASN A 712 -13.34 -21.54 -21.25
C ASN A 712 -12.65 -22.65 -22.05
N THR A 713 -13.07 -22.90 -23.29
CA THR A 713 -12.58 -24.02 -24.11
C THR A 713 -11.35 -23.68 -24.95
N ASN A 714 -10.88 -22.44 -24.89
CA ASN A 714 -9.51 -22.10 -25.28
C ASN A 714 -8.87 -21.42 -24.08
N ASN A 715 -7.83 -22.03 -23.54
CA ASN A 715 -6.96 -21.49 -22.48
C ASN A 715 -6.21 -20.19 -22.91
N SER A 716 -6.70 -19.50 -23.96
CA SER A 716 -6.23 -18.22 -24.48
C SER A 716 -7.16 -17.05 -24.11
N ASP A 717 -8.43 -17.32 -23.74
CA ASP A 717 -9.43 -16.29 -23.40
C ASP A 717 -9.61 -16.08 -21.88
N VAL A 718 -8.83 -16.78 -21.05
CA VAL A 718 -8.81 -16.63 -19.57
C VAL A 718 -8.12 -15.32 -19.12
N ASN A 719 -7.90 -14.40 -20.07
CA ASN A 719 -6.94 -13.31 -19.99
C ASN A 719 -7.59 -11.93 -20.15
N ALA A 720 -8.90 -11.74 -19.97
CA ALA A 720 -9.44 -10.37 -20.09
C ALA A 720 -8.98 -9.38 -19.00
N VAL A 721 -8.38 -9.85 -17.89
CA VAL A 721 -7.74 -8.98 -16.88
C VAL A 721 -6.34 -8.56 -17.30
N LEU A 722 -5.68 -9.31 -18.19
CA LEU A 722 -4.40 -9.03 -18.81
C LEU A 722 -4.33 -9.85 -20.10
N ASN A 723 -4.67 -9.26 -21.26
CA ASN A 723 -4.59 -10.00 -22.52
C ASN A 723 -3.13 -10.37 -22.77
N GLU A 724 -2.70 -11.56 -22.34
CA GLU A 724 -1.60 -12.29 -22.94
C GLU A 724 -2.06 -12.70 -24.34
N GLY A 725 -1.97 -11.75 -25.27
CA GLY A 725 -1.60 -12.16 -26.62
C GLY A 725 -0.26 -12.86 -26.47
N ASP A 726 -0.21 -14.11 -26.90
CA ASP A 726 1.00 -14.93 -27.04
C ASP A 726 2.29 -14.09 -27.05
N SER A 727 3.23 -14.36 -26.14
CA SER A 727 4.47 -13.57 -25.98
C SER A 727 5.33 -13.49 -27.25
N LEU A 728 4.99 -14.25 -28.29
CA LEU A 728 5.56 -14.13 -29.63
C LEU A 728 4.76 -13.23 -30.59
N LEU A 729 3.44 -13.10 -30.44
CA LEU A 729 2.52 -12.40 -31.36
C LEU A 729 1.84 -11.18 -30.70
N ASN A 730 2.63 -10.19 -30.26
CA ASN A 730 2.14 -9.00 -29.56
C ASN A 730 2.07 -7.72 -30.41
N SER A 731 2.69 -7.69 -31.60
CA SER A 731 2.73 -6.48 -32.43
C SER A 731 1.44 -6.30 -33.23
N PRO A 732 0.70 -5.17 -33.07
CA PRO A 732 -0.60 -5.00 -33.71
C PRO A 732 -0.50 -4.71 -35.22
N ILE A 733 -1.42 -5.28 -35.97
CA ILE A 733 -1.64 -5.03 -37.40
C ILE A 733 -3.00 -4.36 -37.58
N TYR A 734 -3.03 -3.20 -38.22
CA TYR A 734 -4.24 -2.43 -38.49
C TYR A 734 -4.73 -2.67 -39.92
N ARG A 735 -6.06 -2.75 -40.08
CA ARG A 735 -6.72 -2.92 -41.37
C ARG A 735 -7.14 -1.58 -41.96
N PHE A 736 -6.75 -1.35 -43.20
CA PHE A 736 -7.13 -0.17 -43.99
C PHE A 736 -7.89 -0.58 -45.23
N GLN A 737 -9.11 -0.08 -45.39
CA GLN A 737 -9.89 -0.21 -46.60
C GLN A 737 -9.47 0.84 -47.65
N ASN A 738 -9.13 0.40 -48.86
CA ASN A 738 -8.91 1.31 -49.98
C ASN A 738 -10.25 1.82 -50.53
N ARG A 739 -10.48 3.12 -50.44
CA ARG A 739 -11.70 3.79 -50.93
C ARG A 739 -11.73 3.91 -52.46
N ASN A 740 -10.58 3.86 -53.12
CA ASN A 740 -10.50 3.97 -54.58
C ASN A 740 -10.77 2.63 -55.29
N VAL A 741 -10.54 1.51 -54.60
CA VAL A 741 -10.76 0.17 -55.15
C VAL A 741 -11.58 -0.65 -54.14
N SER A 742 -12.88 -0.76 -54.41
CA SER A 742 -13.83 -1.38 -53.47
C SER A 742 -13.49 -2.83 -53.14
N GLY A 743 -13.56 -3.15 -51.84
CA GLY A 743 -13.30 -4.50 -51.31
C GLY A 743 -11.83 -4.91 -51.39
N THR A 744 -10.92 -3.94 -51.22
CA THR A 744 -9.47 -4.17 -51.17
C THR A 744 -8.89 -3.53 -49.91
N TYR A 745 -7.91 -4.23 -49.33
CA TYR A 745 -7.45 -3.95 -47.99
C TYR A 745 -5.92 -3.96 -47.92
N LEU A 746 -5.39 -3.16 -47.01
CA LEU A 746 -3.98 -3.09 -46.63
C LEU A 746 -3.88 -3.38 -45.12
N TYR A 747 -2.91 -4.19 -44.76
CA TYR A 747 -2.61 -4.58 -43.39
C TYR A 747 -1.22 -4.07 -43.04
N ALA A 748 -1.13 -3.25 -42.01
CA ALA A 748 0.07 -2.51 -41.69
C ALA A 748 0.34 -2.52 -40.18
N GLY A 749 1.59 -2.71 -39.80
CA GLY A 749 2.02 -2.55 -38.40
C GLY A 749 1.92 -1.10 -37.94
N SER A 750 1.95 -0.84 -36.63
CA SER A 750 1.73 0.48 -36.02
C SER A 750 2.44 1.63 -36.73
N GLN A 751 3.74 1.48 -37.00
CA GLN A 751 4.54 2.53 -37.62
C GLN A 751 4.11 2.83 -39.07
N GLU A 752 3.75 1.80 -39.83
CA GLU A 752 3.26 1.96 -41.20
C GLU A 752 1.81 2.45 -41.24
N ALA A 753 0.96 1.95 -40.34
CA ALA A 753 -0.42 2.41 -40.16
C ALA A 753 -0.47 3.92 -39.94
N GLN A 754 0.42 4.45 -39.10
CA GLN A 754 0.57 5.89 -38.90
C GLN A 754 0.95 6.64 -40.20
N ASN A 755 1.90 6.11 -40.97
CA ASN A 755 2.29 6.72 -42.26
C ASN A 755 1.13 6.70 -43.27
N ILE A 756 0.29 5.66 -43.26
CA ILE A 756 -0.91 5.54 -44.09
C ILE A 756 -1.94 6.60 -43.72
N ARG A 757 -2.26 6.75 -42.41
CA ARG A 757 -3.19 7.77 -41.89
C ARG A 757 -2.79 9.18 -42.33
N SER A 758 -1.50 9.49 -42.29
CA SER A 758 -0.99 10.84 -42.55
C SER A 758 -0.85 11.17 -44.04
N ASN A 759 -0.47 10.20 -44.87
CA ASN A 759 -0.03 10.49 -46.24
C ASN A 759 -0.92 9.87 -47.34
N PHE A 760 -1.83 8.96 -46.99
CA PHE A 760 -2.60 8.18 -47.96
C PHE A 760 -4.11 8.24 -47.66
N PRO A 761 -4.77 9.38 -47.92
CA PRO A 761 -6.17 9.62 -47.56
C PRO A 761 -7.17 8.71 -48.29
N ASN A 762 -6.73 8.00 -49.33
CA ASN A 762 -7.54 6.99 -50.01
C ASN A 762 -7.68 5.70 -49.20
N PHE A 763 -6.91 5.51 -48.12
CA PHE A 763 -7.05 4.41 -47.19
C PHE A 763 -7.79 4.88 -45.94
N SER A 764 -8.90 4.22 -45.63
CA SER A 764 -9.65 4.43 -44.41
C SER A 764 -9.35 3.29 -43.47
N GLU A 765 -8.86 3.60 -42.28
CA GLU A 765 -8.69 2.61 -41.24
C GLU A 765 -10.03 2.07 -40.76
N GLU A 766 -10.09 0.76 -40.53
CA GLU A 766 -11.22 0.07 -39.92
C GLU A 766 -10.92 -0.39 -38.47
N GLY A 767 -9.65 -0.37 -38.07
CA GLY A 767 -9.18 -0.63 -36.71
C GLY A 767 -8.09 -1.70 -36.64
N LEU A 768 -7.84 -2.17 -35.42
CA LEU A 768 -6.98 -3.33 -35.16
C LEU A 768 -7.56 -4.57 -35.87
N ALA A 769 -6.72 -5.27 -36.63
CA ALA A 769 -7.10 -6.49 -37.33
C ALA A 769 -6.75 -7.73 -36.51
N PHE A 770 -5.50 -7.83 -36.06
CA PHE A 770 -4.91 -8.95 -35.31
C PHE A 770 -3.50 -8.58 -34.83
N LYS A 771 -2.88 -9.39 -33.97
CA LYS A 771 -1.48 -9.22 -33.52
C LYS A 771 -0.55 -10.30 -34.08
N VAL A 772 0.71 -9.94 -34.33
CA VAL A 772 1.71 -10.76 -35.02
C VAL A 772 3.09 -10.58 -34.37
N SER A 773 4.10 -11.34 -34.79
CA SER A 773 5.49 -11.05 -34.42
C SER A 773 6.18 -10.21 -35.48
N GLN A 774 7.07 -9.31 -35.06
CA GLN A 774 8.02 -8.63 -35.95
C GLN A 774 9.39 -9.33 -36.01
N VAL A 775 9.60 -10.36 -35.19
CA VAL A 775 10.87 -11.09 -35.08
C VAL A 775 10.66 -12.56 -35.46
N ALA A 776 11.66 -13.16 -36.10
CA ALA A 776 11.62 -14.57 -36.45
C ALA A 776 11.72 -15.46 -35.19
N ASN A 777 11.02 -16.59 -35.20
CA ASN A 777 11.10 -17.63 -34.18
C ASN A 777 10.95 -19.01 -34.84
N ASP A 778 11.49 -20.06 -34.22
CA ASP A 778 11.45 -21.43 -34.73
C ASP A 778 10.02 -21.96 -34.94
N ASP A 779 9.06 -21.47 -34.16
CA ASP A 779 7.64 -21.85 -34.25
C ASP A 779 6.82 -20.97 -35.22
N LEU A 780 7.40 -19.89 -35.76
CA LEU A 780 6.70 -18.94 -36.61
C LEU A 780 7.12 -19.03 -38.08
N ILE A 781 6.15 -18.78 -38.96
CA ILE A 781 6.37 -18.66 -40.39
C ILE A 781 6.34 -17.19 -40.83
N PRO A 782 7.20 -16.78 -41.78
CA PRO A 782 7.12 -15.44 -42.35
C PRO A 782 5.95 -15.32 -43.33
N ILE A 783 5.24 -14.19 -43.24
CA ILE A 783 4.24 -13.76 -44.20
C ILE A 783 4.82 -12.63 -45.04
N TYR A 784 4.76 -12.78 -46.35
CA TYR A 784 5.30 -11.83 -47.31
C TYR A 784 4.19 -10.97 -47.90
N ARG A 785 4.44 -9.67 -48.03
CA ARG A 785 3.53 -8.74 -48.70
C ARG A 785 3.89 -8.58 -50.17
N PHE A 786 2.87 -8.61 -51.02
CA PHE A 786 2.99 -8.38 -52.44
C PHE A 786 2.08 -7.24 -52.87
N GLN A 787 2.63 -6.29 -53.62
CA GLN A 787 1.87 -5.24 -54.27
C GLN A 787 1.45 -5.69 -55.67
N ASN A 788 0.16 -5.54 -56.00
CA ASN A 788 -0.33 -5.81 -57.35
C ASN A 788 0.02 -4.65 -58.29
N THR A 789 0.87 -4.89 -59.28
CA THR A 789 1.31 -3.87 -60.25
C THR A 789 0.24 -3.57 -61.32
N SER A 790 -0.69 -4.50 -61.55
CA SER A 790 -1.82 -4.30 -62.46
C SER A 790 -3.00 -3.57 -61.82
N LYS A 791 -3.07 -3.56 -60.48
CA LYS A 791 -4.09 -2.87 -59.68
C LYS A 791 -3.43 -2.15 -58.49
N PRO A 792 -2.83 -0.96 -58.71
CA PRO A 792 -2.13 -0.23 -57.67
C PRO A 792 -3.00 0.03 -56.43
N GLY A 793 -2.40 -0.09 -55.24
CA GLY A 793 -3.11 0.05 -53.96
C GLY A 793 -3.85 -1.21 -53.51
N THR A 794 -3.57 -2.37 -54.11
CA THR A 794 -4.08 -3.67 -53.67
C THR A 794 -2.94 -4.61 -53.33
N TYR A 795 -3.11 -5.37 -52.25
CA TYR A 795 -2.06 -6.16 -51.64
C TYR A 795 -2.49 -7.62 -51.43
N LEU A 796 -1.50 -8.51 -51.45
CA LEU A 796 -1.64 -9.92 -51.12
C LEU A 796 -0.62 -10.28 -50.04
N TYR A 797 -1.01 -11.14 -49.12
CA TYR A 797 -0.18 -11.67 -48.05
C TYR A 797 -0.12 -13.18 -48.21
N ALA A 798 1.09 -13.73 -48.25
CA ALA A 798 1.32 -15.13 -48.57
C ALA A 798 2.51 -15.72 -47.81
N GLY A 799 2.40 -16.98 -47.41
CA GLY A 799 3.50 -17.71 -46.77
C GLY A 799 4.60 -18.13 -47.74
N THR A 800 5.70 -18.67 -47.21
CA THR A 800 6.91 -19.02 -47.97
C THR A 800 6.67 -19.90 -49.19
N GLN A 801 5.83 -20.94 -49.05
CA GLN A 801 5.53 -21.88 -50.15
C GLN A 801 4.74 -21.19 -51.27
N GLU A 802 3.73 -20.39 -50.92
CA GLU A 802 2.91 -19.67 -51.89
C GLU A 802 3.72 -18.56 -52.57
N ARG A 803 4.62 -17.89 -51.85
CA ARG A 803 5.57 -16.91 -52.41
C ARG A 803 6.34 -17.45 -53.60
N GLN A 804 6.86 -18.68 -53.53
CA GLN A 804 7.58 -19.29 -54.65
C GLN A 804 6.69 -19.48 -55.88
N SER A 805 5.43 -19.87 -55.67
CA SER A 805 4.45 -20.01 -56.74
C SER A 805 4.09 -18.66 -57.36
N ILE A 806 3.83 -17.62 -56.55
CA ILE A 806 3.50 -16.26 -57.01
C ILE A 806 4.63 -15.68 -57.87
N LEU A 807 5.88 -15.79 -57.40
CA LEU A 807 7.05 -15.29 -58.13
C LEU A 807 7.26 -15.98 -59.49
N THR A 808 6.81 -17.24 -59.62
CA THR A 808 6.96 -18.02 -60.85
C THR A 808 5.79 -17.82 -61.82
N ASN A 809 4.56 -17.77 -61.30
CA ASN A 809 3.34 -17.90 -62.09
C ASN A 809 2.51 -16.59 -62.16
N ASN A 810 2.81 -15.60 -61.33
CA ASN A 810 2.00 -14.39 -61.18
C ASN A 810 2.86 -13.12 -61.26
N LEU A 811 3.37 -12.83 -62.47
CA LEU A 811 4.27 -11.70 -62.76
C LEU A 811 3.68 -10.30 -62.46
N ASN A 812 2.38 -10.21 -62.15
CA ASN A 812 1.71 -8.97 -61.77
C ASN A 812 1.83 -8.63 -60.28
N PHE A 813 2.45 -9.48 -59.46
CA PHE A 813 2.70 -9.20 -58.04
C PHE A 813 4.19 -8.93 -57.81
N LYS A 814 4.47 -7.76 -57.23
CA LYS A 814 5.82 -7.37 -56.80
C LYS A 814 5.98 -7.69 -55.33
N ASP A 815 6.98 -8.50 -55.00
CA ASP A 815 7.37 -8.82 -53.63
C ASP A 815 7.94 -7.58 -52.92
N GLU A 816 7.40 -7.26 -51.74
CA GLU A 816 7.87 -6.18 -50.87
C GLU A 816 8.66 -6.70 -49.65
N GLY A 817 8.80 -8.02 -49.52
CA GLY A 817 9.50 -8.66 -48.41
C GLY A 817 8.57 -9.15 -47.31
N ILE A 818 9.17 -9.45 -46.16
CA ILE A 818 8.46 -9.95 -44.97
C ILE A 818 7.63 -8.80 -44.40
N ALA A 819 6.34 -9.06 -44.20
CA ALA A 819 5.41 -8.15 -43.53
C ALA A 819 5.39 -8.38 -42.01
N PHE A 820 5.37 -9.65 -41.59
CA PHE A 820 5.32 -10.10 -40.20
C PHE A 820 5.50 -11.63 -40.10
N TYR A 821 5.59 -12.17 -38.88
CA TYR A 821 5.63 -13.60 -38.59
C TYR A 821 4.41 -14.03 -37.77
N VAL A 822 3.92 -15.23 -38.03
CA VAL A 822 2.67 -15.82 -37.48
C VAL A 822 2.80 -17.33 -37.35
N TYR A 823 1.86 -17.98 -36.68
CA TYR A 823 1.77 -19.43 -36.73
C TYR A 823 1.22 -19.92 -38.08
N GLY A 824 1.64 -21.13 -38.48
CA GLY A 824 1.08 -21.78 -39.65
C GLY A 824 -0.41 -22.11 -39.47
N ALA A 825 -1.14 -22.26 -40.58
CA ALA A 825 -2.59 -22.50 -40.59
C ALA A 825 -3.06 -23.82 -39.94
N ASP A 826 -2.13 -24.72 -39.59
CA ASP A 826 -2.40 -26.02 -38.94
C ASP A 826 -1.71 -26.12 -37.57
N ALA A 827 -1.25 -25.00 -37.01
CA ALA A 827 -0.44 -24.99 -35.79
C ALA A 827 -1.26 -25.29 -34.52
N ASN A 828 -2.55 -24.93 -34.52
CA ASN A 828 -3.46 -24.97 -33.36
C ASN A 828 -2.86 -24.26 -32.13
N LYS A 829 -2.20 -23.11 -32.36
CA LYS A 829 -1.55 -22.28 -31.34
C LYS A 829 -2.11 -20.84 -31.28
N GLY A 830 -2.92 -20.40 -32.25
CA GLY A 830 -3.51 -19.05 -32.26
C GLY A 830 -4.91 -19.00 -32.88
N GLN A 831 -5.42 -17.79 -33.11
CA GLN A 831 -6.72 -17.57 -33.76
C GLN A 831 -6.61 -17.70 -35.29
N ASP A 832 -7.50 -18.49 -35.91
CA ASP A 832 -7.58 -18.60 -37.36
C ASP A 832 -7.89 -17.26 -38.04
N ILE A 833 -7.01 -16.87 -38.97
CA ILE A 833 -7.28 -15.80 -39.94
C ILE A 833 -7.60 -16.42 -41.29
N TYR A 834 -8.81 -16.12 -41.78
CA TYR A 834 -9.35 -16.66 -43.03
C TYR A 834 -9.05 -15.71 -44.20
N ARG A 835 -8.63 -16.28 -45.33
CA ARG A 835 -8.48 -15.53 -46.59
C ARG A 835 -9.72 -15.67 -47.46
N LEU A 836 -10.27 -14.52 -47.85
CA LEU A 836 -11.38 -14.42 -48.80
C LEU A 836 -10.94 -13.67 -50.06
N GLN A 837 -11.19 -14.25 -51.23
CA GLN A 837 -10.95 -13.61 -52.52
C GLN A 837 -12.20 -12.83 -52.96
N ASN A 838 -12.01 -11.57 -53.36
CA ASN A 838 -13.07 -10.76 -53.96
C ASN A 838 -13.32 -11.18 -55.42
N LEU A 839 -14.53 -11.63 -55.73
CA LEU A 839 -14.91 -12.11 -57.07
C LEU A 839 -15.19 -10.96 -58.05
N ASN A 840 -15.62 -9.79 -57.56
CA ASN A 840 -15.83 -8.60 -58.39
C ASN A 840 -14.50 -7.95 -58.77
N ASN A 841 -13.47 -8.12 -57.94
CA ASN A 841 -12.12 -7.64 -58.18
C ASN A 841 -11.09 -8.77 -58.05
N PRO A 842 -10.97 -9.67 -59.05
CA PRO A 842 -10.01 -10.77 -58.99
C PRO A 842 -8.57 -10.27 -58.73
N GLY A 843 -7.86 -10.98 -57.85
CA GLY A 843 -6.52 -10.60 -57.41
C GLY A 843 -6.46 -9.68 -56.19
N THR A 844 -7.59 -9.50 -55.48
CA THR A 844 -7.65 -8.74 -54.23
C THR A 844 -8.27 -9.60 -53.12
N TYR A 845 -7.72 -9.47 -51.92
CA TYR A 845 -7.99 -10.39 -50.81
C TYR A 845 -8.36 -9.64 -49.54
N LEU A 846 -9.12 -10.32 -48.69
CA LEU A 846 -9.53 -9.86 -47.37
C LEU A 846 -9.16 -10.95 -46.35
N PHE A 847 -8.56 -10.54 -45.24
CA PHE A 847 -8.14 -11.39 -44.13
C PHE A 847 -8.93 -11.01 -42.87
N VAL A 848 -9.64 -11.98 -42.30
CA VAL A 848 -10.60 -11.73 -41.20
C VAL A 848 -10.64 -12.90 -40.24
N GLY A 849 -11.02 -12.62 -38.99
CA GLY A 849 -11.31 -13.65 -37.99
C GLY A 849 -12.61 -14.41 -38.29
N GLU A 850 -12.85 -15.47 -37.52
CA GLU A 850 -13.95 -16.41 -37.74
C GLU A 850 -15.34 -15.74 -37.79
N THR A 851 -15.66 -14.91 -36.80
CA THR A 851 -16.98 -14.25 -36.69
C THR A 851 -17.29 -13.38 -37.91
N GLU A 852 -16.30 -12.61 -38.36
CA GLU A 852 -16.46 -11.75 -39.54
C GLU A 852 -16.54 -12.57 -40.83
N LYS A 853 -15.75 -13.64 -40.97
CA LYS A 853 -15.87 -14.60 -42.09
C LYS A 853 -17.27 -15.19 -42.20
N ASN A 854 -17.86 -15.64 -41.08
CA ASN A 854 -19.20 -16.21 -41.06
C ASN A 854 -20.26 -15.17 -41.51
N ASN A 855 -20.14 -13.93 -41.04
CA ASN A 855 -21.03 -12.84 -41.44
C ASN A 855 -20.90 -12.49 -42.92
N ILE A 856 -19.67 -12.40 -43.45
CA ILE A 856 -19.44 -12.07 -44.87
C ILE A 856 -20.01 -13.15 -45.78
N ILE A 857 -19.76 -14.43 -45.48
CA ILE A 857 -20.27 -15.53 -46.32
C ILE A 857 -21.81 -15.61 -46.28
N ALA A 858 -22.42 -15.31 -45.13
CA ALA A 858 -23.89 -15.32 -45.00
C ALA A 858 -24.58 -14.13 -45.70
N THR A 859 -23.91 -12.98 -45.79
CA THR A 859 -24.53 -11.72 -46.25
C THR A 859 -24.03 -11.22 -47.60
N ASN A 860 -22.89 -11.72 -48.10
CA ASN A 860 -22.21 -11.16 -49.26
C ASN A 860 -21.66 -12.24 -50.20
N ASN A 861 -22.37 -12.49 -51.31
CA ASN A 861 -21.98 -13.48 -52.33
C ASN A 861 -20.74 -13.07 -53.18
N ASN A 862 -20.14 -11.90 -52.93
CA ASN A 862 -19.02 -11.39 -53.74
C ASN A 862 -17.65 -11.87 -53.26
N PHE A 863 -17.58 -12.61 -52.14
CA PHE A 863 -16.34 -13.15 -51.61
C PHE A 863 -16.36 -14.68 -51.65
N ARG A 864 -15.23 -15.27 -52.07
CA ARG A 864 -14.99 -16.72 -52.03
C ARG A 864 -13.99 -17.03 -50.94
N LEU A 865 -14.37 -17.90 -50.01
CA LEU A 865 -13.47 -18.42 -48.98
C LEU A 865 -12.39 -19.31 -49.62
N GLU A 866 -11.12 -19.07 -49.29
CA GLU A 866 -9.99 -19.91 -49.72
C GLU A 866 -9.46 -20.83 -48.60
N GLY A 867 -9.80 -20.54 -47.33
CA GLY A 867 -9.41 -21.33 -46.17
C GLY A 867 -8.72 -20.50 -45.09
N VAL A 868 -8.15 -21.17 -44.10
CA VAL A 868 -7.26 -20.57 -43.09
C VAL A 868 -5.94 -20.20 -43.75
N ALA A 869 -5.51 -18.95 -43.57
CA ALA A 869 -4.25 -18.45 -44.12
C ALA A 869 -3.09 -18.64 -43.15
N PHE A 870 -3.33 -18.34 -41.87
CA PHE A 870 -2.38 -18.41 -40.76
C PHE A 870 -3.14 -18.21 -39.44
N GLU A 871 -2.45 -18.42 -38.33
CA GLU A 871 -2.96 -18.22 -36.97
C GLU A 871 -2.24 -17.05 -36.27
N VAL A 872 -2.97 -16.21 -35.53
CA VAL A 872 -2.47 -14.95 -34.92
C VAL A 872 -2.70 -14.86 -33.41
N GLY A 873 -2.05 -13.89 -32.76
CA GLY A 873 -2.29 -13.52 -31.36
C GLY A 873 -3.52 -12.63 -31.19
N ILE A 874 -4.12 -12.67 -30.01
CA ILE A 874 -5.30 -11.88 -29.61
C ILE A 874 -4.88 -10.47 -29.19
#